data_AF-R9K827-F1
#
_entry.id   AF-R9K827-F1
#
_cell.length_a   1.000
_cell.length_b   1.000
_cell.length_c   1.000
_cell.angle_alpha   90.00
_cell.angle_beta   90.00
_cell.angle_gamma   90.00
#
_symmetry.space_group_name_H-M   'P 1'
#
loop_
_entity.id
_entity.type
_entity.pdbx_description
1 polymer ?
#
loop_
_entity_poly.entity_id
_entity_poly.type
_entity_poly.pdbx_seq_one_letter_code
_entity_poly.pdbx_strand_id
1 'polypeptide(L)'
;MQKTMNEYYCYLSKAITLHEACKVLGIELIPSGDDYICRCFFHDDEHPSMHLYTESNSYYCFQCGENGNLFSFIKGKLGCSFLESVQWIEKHYPEVLSEKPTIDEQNIDGYEIARNYYCVMSEEEEQGLSVFVKDRKFTRKLLNDAEIYYAKGRKLQHLLNKKDQFIEQTNKLEEKQLLNRVPNQMHHINVERYEDYFKADRIMITLRNDRNEIIGFAGRSIVEQDKPKYLFTKRLDKKHLLYRLNHVKRKYSKDRKLQALYIVEGIFDALRLEKNNQAAVAVLGNHLTQTQTSLIEEYVKSLDCAVTLCVFMDSDEAGLKGNYETIRNLWKRSALRKCNINVNVITSGEKDPDEYYSKRRKEENEGIATYSVFEYLFRYHLRNEETTLAEVDIQEEYSSKTIEEKINILHKIESFLLDDEWREIIGRYHSLYAEGKQDVNVPEDFSFGLIKGYVQGENAEKYCGEEKRDYLYHMRNALQIARTSYEREDIRLDEWTWDRIEICADAFFVHFYEDLLANELSPRTIQIPMIEAMTPKKLDVQRRKLIYCHEELVLQQYVLNELLSRGCYSQYEEFIPAIRYQSGRGTYMTGYGYQDIDEVVSFAYQIDMSAINGDSKIENGMYRPFYDCWKDYIQYVQDGIQRLNGNTVYRVKLDIKGFYDNIKRHIVRNALYKPFQQALRKDDSKFACFRGKDNDPDGDSCARNLLEWILSELFKTEYYSAADGKLYKKSDENCAIPQGPNLSAYIANVVLFEVDKKVYEIVKEVNAKCEEDKIVVRYCRYVDDMIIISSNQSILLCIKDVIHSTLYQLGLELSPKTDSEEGISKEEALEWTVDERGGLGVSAAFDMADDSLDSVLDECDEYDVTDRREALRLLRSTLSPMIYEGLKTEIDFMKLLEIVFKTGEIRINDIIRFSELMLYHAAENMSDIWENYVGLWKQGMQYCPSDSILRIEGMSTYVFLEGCCRILKSDLRRNVCFVFTR
;
A
#
# COMPACT_ATOMS: atom_id res chain seq x y z
N MET A 1 45.53 -38.93 -21.28
CA MET A 1 44.93 -37.60 -21.47
C MET A 1 44.19 -37.28 -20.19
N GLN A 2 44.45 -36.13 -19.57
CA GLN A 2 43.63 -35.69 -18.43
C GLN A 2 42.22 -35.41 -18.94
N LYS A 3 41.19 -35.88 -18.21
CA LYS A 3 39.79 -35.59 -18.49
C LYS A 3 39.53 -34.08 -18.37
N THR A 4 38.58 -33.55 -19.12
CA THR A 4 37.99 -32.22 -18.86
C THR A 4 37.03 -32.28 -17.67
N MET A 5 36.60 -31.13 -17.12
CA MET A 5 35.57 -31.10 -16.08
C MET A 5 34.26 -31.77 -16.51
N ASN A 6 33.79 -31.49 -17.73
CA ASN A 6 32.58 -32.14 -18.22
C ASN A 6 32.75 -33.66 -18.42
N GLU A 7 33.92 -34.13 -18.86
CA GLU A 7 34.21 -35.58 -18.91
C GLU A 7 34.24 -36.21 -17.51
N TYR A 8 34.67 -35.46 -16.50
CA TYR A 8 34.60 -35.90 -15.10
C TYR A 8 33.16 -35.97 -14.59
N TYR A 9 32.29 -34.99 -14.87
CA TYR A 9 30.87 -35.08 -14.51
C TYR A 9 30.15 -36.22 -15.24
N CYS A 10 30.46 -36.46 -16.52
CA CYS A 10 29.98 -37.64 -17.24
C CYS A 10 30.43 -38.94 -16.58
N TYR A 11 31.68 -38.97 -16.07
CA TYR A 11 32.19 -40.12 -15.32
C TYR A 11 31.42 -40.31 -14.00
N LEU A 12 31.20 -39.25 -13.22
CA LEU A 12 30.41 -39.32 -11.97
C LEU A 12 29.00 -39.89 -12.21
N SER A 13 28.31 -39.38 -13.25
CA SER A 13 26.96 -39.83 -13.60
C SER A 13 26.88 -41.29 -14.05
N LYS A 14 27.99 -41.90 -14.45
CA LYS A 14 28.08 -43.32 -14.87
C LYS A 14 28.64 -44.21 -13.76
N ALA A 15 29.53 -43.67 -12.93
CA ALA A 15 30.19 -44.41 -11.86
C ALA A 15 29.28 -44.65 -10.66
N ILE A 16 28.38 -43.71 -10.36
CA ILE A 16 27.48 -43.78 -9.20
C ILE A 16 26.05 -43.96 -9.68
N THR A 17 25.38 -44.98 -9.14
CA THR A 17 23.97 -45.26 -9.44
C THR A 17 23.02 -44.52 -8.49
N LEU A 18 21.81 -44.20 -8.96
CA LEU A 18 20.74 -43.65 -8.12
C LEU A 18 20.43 -44.57 -6.94
N HIS A 19 20.50 -45.89 -7.13
CA HIS A 19 20.33 -46.86 -6.06
C HIS A 19 21.39 -46.72 -4.95
N GLU A 20 22.67 -46.51 -5.30
CA GLU A 20 23.72 -46.23 -4.32
C GLU A 20 23.50 -44.89 -3.62
N ALA A 21 23.15 -43.84 -4.37
CA ALA A 21 22.85 -42.52 -3.82
C ALA A 21 21.69 -42.58 -2.80
N CYS A 22 20.60 -43.29 -3.11
CA CYS A 22 19.46 -43.49 -2.22
C CYS A 22 19.84 -44.17 -0.90
N LYS A 23 20.75 -45.15 -0.93
CA LYS A 23 21.24 -45.81 0.30
C LYS A 23 21.94 -44.84 1.23
N VAL A 24 22.77 -43.95 0.67
CA VAL A 24 23.48 -42.93 1.47
C VAL A 24 22.52 -41.84 1.96
N LEU A 25 21.52 -41.48 1.17
CA LEU A 25 20.50 -40.48 1.50
C LEU A 25 19.41 -41.00 2.46
N GLY A 26 19.43 -42.30 2.83
CA GLY A 26 18.44 -42.90 3.71
C GLY A 26 17.04 -43.00 3.09
N ILE A 27 16.95 -43.13 1.77
CA ILE A 27 15.68 -43.26 1.04
C ILE A 27 15.31 -44.74 0.94
N GLU A 28 14.12 -45.08 1.43
CA GLU A 28 13.58 -46.45 1.31
C GLU A 28 13.22 -46.76 -0.15
N LEU A 29 13.74 -47.89 -0.65
CA LEU A 29 13.54 -48.37 -2.02
C LEU A 29 12.73 -49.66 -2.02
N ILE A 30 11.74 -49.74 -2.91
CA ILE A 30 10.91 -50.91 -3.15
C ILE A 30 11.34 -51.52 -4.50
N PRO A 31 11.71 -52.82 -4.57
CA PRO A 31 12.05 -53.47 -5.83
C PRO A 31 10.84 -53.52 -6.79
N SER A 32 11.07 -53.21 -8.06
CA SER A 32 10.07 -53.26 -9.14
C SER A 32 10.71 -53.80 -10.42
N GLY A 33 10.72 -55.14 -10.56
CA GLY A 33 11.46 -55.79 -11.65
C GLY A 33 12.97 -55.60 -11.51
N ASP A 34 13.62 -55.10 -12.56
CA ASP A 34 15.04 -54.71 -12.57
C ASP A 34 15.28 -53.27 -12.06
N ASP A 35 14.21 -52.56 -11.71
CA ASP A 35 14.19 -51.16 -11.28
C ASP A 35 13.73 -51.01 -9.81
N TYR A 36 13.67 -49.77 -9.33
CA TYR A 36 13.25 -49.45 -7.95
C TYR A 36 12.17 -48.36 -7.93
N ILE A 37 11.36 -48.34 -6.87
CA ILE A 37 10.34 -47.31 -6.60
C ILE A 37 10.58 -46.69 -5.22
N CYS A 38 10.40 -45.38 -5.09
CA CYS A 38 10.47 -44.66 -3.83
C CYS A 38 9.38 -43.57 -3.75
N ARG A 39 9.19 -43.00 -2.56
CA ARG A 39 8.33 -41.83 -2.37
C ARG A 39 8.98 -40.60 -2.99
N CYS A 40 8.17 -39.81 -3.68
CA CYS A 40 8.66 -38.55 -4.21
C CYS A 40 8.89 -37.55 -3.08
N PHE A 41 10.00 -36.81 -3.16
CA PHE A 41 10.31 -35.71 -2.22
C PHE A 41 10.12 -34.33 -2.85
N PHE A 42 9.59 -34.27 -4.09
CA PHE A 42 9.23 -33.01 -4.76
C PHE A 42 7.77 -32.61 -4.53
N HIS A 43 6.92 -33.53 -4.04
CA HIS A 43 5.55 -33.26 -3.63
C HIS A 43 5.21 -34.13 -2.42
N ASP A 44 4.12 -33.80 -1.72
CA ASP A 44 3.64 -34.61 -0.59
C ASP A 44 2.94 -35.86 -1.12
N ASP A 45 3.53 -37.02 -0.84
CA ASP A 45 3.23 -38.28 -1.52
C ASP A 45 2.83 -39.37 -0.52
N GLU A 46 1.55 -39.75 -0.51
CA GLU A 46 1.04 -40.82 0.37
C GLU A 46 1.53 -42.22 -0.06
N HIS A 47 1.90 -42.41 -1.34
CA HIS A 47 2.23 -43.71 -1.93
C HIS A 47 3.44 -43.62 -2.87
N PRO A 48 4.44 -44.53 -2.79
CA PRO A 48 5.64 -44.46 -3.63
C PRO A 48 5.36 -44.25 -5.13
N SER A 49 5.57 -43.03 -5.62
CA SER A 49 5.22 -42.61 -6.99
C SER A 49 6.42 -42.37 -7.90
N MET A 50 7.66 -42.40 -7.36
CA MET A 50 8.89 -42.12 -8.09
C MET A 50 9.63 -43.41 -8.46
N HIS A 51 9.74 -43.66 -9.76
CA HIS A 51 10.44 -44.82 -10.33
C HIS A 51 11.89 -44.45 -10.66
N LEU A 52 12.82 -45.31 -10.25
CA LEU A 52 14.26 -45.21 -10.51
C LEU A 52 14.66 -46.31 -11.48
N TYR A 53 15.08 -45.92 -12.68
CA TYR A 53 15.45 -46.82 -13.76
C TYR A 53 16.94 -47.19 -13.67
N THR A 54 17.24 -48.47 -13.50
CA THR A 54 18.60 -48.97 -13.25
C THR A 54 19.47 -48.89 -14.52
N GLU A 55 18.93 -49.26 -15.68
CA GLU A 55 19.68 -49.30 -16.95
C GLU A 55 20.11 -47.89 -17.39
N SER A 56 19.21 -46.91 -17.27
CA SER A 56 19.45 -45.53 -17.70
C SER A 56 20.05 -44.64 -16.61
N ASN A 57 20.06 -45.09 -15.34
CA ASN A 57 20.45 -44.30 -14.17
C ASN A 57 19.67 -42.97 -14.07
N SER A 58 18.35 -43.03 -14.29
CA SER A 58 17.44 -41.89 -14.32
C SER A 58 16.21 -42.12 -13.44
N TYR A 59 15.47 -41.06 -13.08
CA TYR A 59 14.21 -41.18 -12.34
C TYR A 59 13.04 -40.49 -13.04
N TYR A 60 11.82 -40.94 -12.74
CA TYR A 60 10.57 -40.33 -13.15
C TYR A 60 9.49 -40.50 -12.08
N CYS A 61 8.80 -39.42 -11.71
CA CYS A 61 7.65 -39.45 -10.82
C CYS A 61 6.36 -39.42 -11.62
N PHE A 62 5.53 -40.46 -11.45
CA PHE A 62 4.27 -40.60 -12.18
C PHE A 62 3.16 -39.66 -11.71
N GLN A 63 3.32 -39.06 -10.53
CA GLN A 63 2.31 -38.17 -9.94
C GLN A 63 2.57 -36.70 -10.31
N CYS A 64 3.77 -36.18 -10.01
CA CYS A 64 4.12 -34.77 -10.29
C CYS A 64 4.88 -34.56 -11.61
N GLY A 65 5.25 -35.63 -12.34
CA GLY A 65 5.98 -35.53 -13.61
C GLY A 65 7.48 -35.21 -13.49
N GLU A 66 7.99 -35.05 -12.27
CA GLU A 66 9.41 -34.77 -12.01
C GLU A 66 10.32 -35.88 -12.53
N ASN A 67 11.41 -35.49 -13.20
CA ASN A 67 12.31 -36.43 -13.84
C ASN A 67 13.74 -35.87 -13.97
N GLY A 68 14.71 -36.77 -14.08
CA GLY A 68 16.10 -36.37 -14.31
C GLY A 68 17.11 -37.46 -14.02
N ASN A 69 18.32 -37.04 -13.69
CA ASN A 69 19.50 -37.89 -13.47
C ASN A 69 20.01 -37.84 -12.02
N LEU A 70 21.17 -38.46 -11.78
CA LEU A 70 21.83 -38.49 -10.47
C LEU A 70 21.96 -37.10 -9.82
N PHE A 71 22.40 -36.09 -10.59
CA PHE A 71 22.64 -34.75 -10.05
C PHE A 71 21.34 -34.05 -9.67
N SER A 72 20.32 -34.09 -10.54
CA SER A 72 19.03 -33.46 -10.25
C SER A 72 18.31 -34.14 -9.09
N PHE A 73 18.47 -35.45 -8.93
CA PHE A 73 17.96 -36.20 -7.79
C PHE A 73 18.56 -35.72 -6.46
N ILE A 74 19.90 -35.62 -6.38
CA ILE A 74 20.61 -35.15 -5.18
C ILE A 74 20.27 -33.67 -4.89
N LYS A 75 20.26 -32.82 -5.92
CA LYS A 75 19.87 -31.41 -5.81
C LYS A 75 18.47 -31.28 -5.22
N GLY A 76 17.51 -32.01 -5.78
CA GLY A 76 16.12 -32.00 -5.31
C GLY A 76 15.97 -32.47 -3.87
N LYS A 77 16.68 -33.55 -3.49
CA LYS A 77 16.58 -34.10 -2.13
C LYS A 77 17.22 -33.22 -1.07
N LEU A 78 18.34 -32.58 -1.39
CA LEU A 78 19.14 -31.80 -0.43
C LEU A 78 18.89 -30.29 -0.51
N GLY A 79 18.16 -29.80 -1.52
CA GLY A 79 17.97 -28.36 -1.76
C GLY A 79 19.28 -27.62 -2.05
N CYS A 80 20.21 -28.27 -2.77
CA CYS A 80 21.56 -27.75 -3.01
C CYS A 80 21.83 -27.41 -4.50
N SER A 81 22.89 -26.64 -4.76
CA SER A 81 23.38 -26.32 -6.10
C SER A 81 24.06 -27.52 -6.78
N PHE A 82 24.29 -27.42 -8.09
CA PHE A 82 25.00 -28.45 -8.85
C PHE A 82 26.41 -28.72 -8.33
N LEU A 83 27.18 -27.68 -7.96
CA LEU A 83 28.52 -27.90 -7.43
C LEU A 83 28.48 -28.53 -6.04
N GLU A 84 27.50 -28.18 -5.21
CA GLU A 84 27.31 -28.83 -3.91
C GLU A 84 26.89 -30.29 -4.06
N SER A 85 26.09 -30.64 -5.07
CA SER A 85 25.75 -32.04 -5.35
C SER A 85 26.96 -32.85 -5.83
N VAL A 86 27.85 -32.25 -6.64
CA VAL A 86 29.14 -32.85 -6.99
C VAL A 86 30.01 -33.05 -5.75
N GLN A 87 30.14 -32.03 -4.89
CA GLN A 87 30.90 -32.12 -3.64
C GLN A 87 30.34 -33.19 -2.69
N TRP A 88 29.01 -33.34 -2.67
CA TRP A 88 28.35 -34.41 -1.93
C TRP A 88 28.75 -35.79 -2.45
N ILE A 89 28.75 -35.98 -3.78
CA ILE A 89 29.22 -37.24 -4.41
C ILE A 89 30.69 -37.48 -4.06
N GLU A 90 31.56 -36.50 -4.21
CA GLU A 90 32.99 -36.60 -3.92
C GLU A 90 33.28 -36.97 -2.46
N LYS A 91 32.48 -36.44 -1.53
CA LYS A 91 32.61 -36.72 -0.10
C LYS A 91 32.19 -38.15 0.26
N HIS A 92 31.15 -38.67 -0.39
CA HIS A 92 30.58 -39.98 -0.06
C HIS A 92 31.16 -41.14 -0.89
N TYR A 93 31.76 -40.83 -2.04
CA TYR A 93 32.39 -41.78 -2.96
C TYR A 93 33.82 -41.32 -3.31
N PRO A 94 34.75 -41.28 -2.34
CA PRO A 94 36.08 -40.70 -2.51
C PRO A 94 36.92 -41.37 -3.62
N GLU A 95 36.58 -42.60 -4.04
CA GLU A 95 37.20 -43.31 -5.16
C GLU A 95 37.11 -42.54 -6.48
N VAL A 96 36.05 -41.73 -6.68
CA VAL A 96 35.86 -40.96 -7.91
C VAL A 96 36.89 -39.84 -8.07
N LEU A 97 37.47 -39.36 -6.97
CA LEU A 97 38.46 -38.27 -6.96
C LEU A 97 39.73 -38.62 -7.74
N SER A 98 40.03 -39.91 -7.92
CA SER A 98 41.16 -40.38 -8.74
C SER A 98 41.05 -39.96 -10.21
N GLU A 99 39.84 -39.72 -10.69
CA GLU A 99 39.53 -39.32 -12.06
C GLU A 99 39.27 -37.80 -12.20
N LYS A 100 39.32 -37.05 -11.08
CA LYS A 100 39.16 -35.60 -11.07
C LYS A 100 40.42 -34.97 -11.67
N PRO A 101 40.32 -34.21 -12.78
CA PRO A 101 41.48 -33.57 -13.36
C PRO A 101 42.00 -32.44 -12.48
N THR A 102 43.29 -32.15 -12.63
CA THR A 102 44.04 -31.21 -11.80
C THR A 102 43.86 -29.74 -12.17
N ILE A 103 43.06 -29.44 -13.20
CA ILE A 103 42.82 -28.07 -13.66
C ILE A 103 41.67 -27.51 -12.83
N ASP A 104 41.97 -26.46 -12.06
CA ASP A 104 40.97 -25.65 -11.37
C ASP A 104 40.34 -24.71 -12.41
N GLU A 105 39.29 -25.17 -13.10
CA GLU A 105 38.53 -24.30 -13.98
C GLU A 105 37.83 -23.23 -13.15
N GLN A 106 37.93 -21.96 -13.57
CA GLN A 106 37.23 -20.87 -12.91
C GLN A 106 35.74 -21.18 -12.86
N ASN A 107 35.14 -21.12 -11.67
CA ASN A 107 33.71 -21.25 -11.49
C ASN A 107 32.99 -20.05 -12.14
N ILE A 108 32.57 -20.18 -13.40
CA ILE A 108 31.83 -19.15 -14.13
C ILE A 108 30.34 -19.23 -13.76
N ASP A 109 29.73 -18.11 -13.36
CA ASP A 109 28.29 -18.02 -13.04
C ASP A 109 27.40 -18.25 -14.27
N GLY A 110 26.21 -18.82 -14.08
CA GLY A 110 25.25 -19.10 -15.15
C GLY A 110 24.88 -17.89 -16.01
N TYR A 111 24.81 -16.68 -15.42
CA TYR A 111 24.57 -15.46 -16.18
C TYR A 111 25.74 -15.10 -17.10
N GLU A 112 26.98 -15.29 -16.66
CA GLU A 112 28.15 -15.03 -17.50
C GLU A 112 28.26 -16.06 -18.65
N ILE A 113 27.90 -17.31 -18.39
CA ILE A 113 27.75 -18.35 -19.43
C ILE A 113 26.75 -17.87 -20.49
N ALA A 114 25.53 -17.49 -20.09
CA ALA A 114 24.51 -17.03 -21.01
C ALA A 114 24.97 -15.79 -21.81
N ARG A 115 25.60 -14.81 -21.14
CA ARG A 115 26.12 -13.60 -21.80
C ARG A 115 27.16 -13.93 -22.86
N ASN A 116 28.09 -14.85 -22.57
CA ASN A 116 29.11 -15.27 -23.53
C ASN A 116 28.48 -15.88 -24.79
N TYR A 117 27.38 -16.61 -24.64
CA TYR A 117 26.64 -17.14 -25.78
C TYR A 117 25.85 -16.09 -26.53
N TYR A 118 25.12 -15.20 -25.84
CA TYR A 118 24.41 -14.11 -26.51
C TYR A 118 25.36 -13.20 -27.29
N CYS A 119 26.58 -12.99 -26.79
CA CYS A 119 27.61 -12.19 -27.43
C CYS A 119 28.10 -12.76 -28.79
N VAL A 120 28.07 -14.08 -28.96
CA VAL A 120 28.46 -14.73 -30.22
C VAL A 120 27.24 -14.78 -31.13
N MET A 121 27.17 -13.88 -32.10
CA MET A 121 26.06 -13.77 -33.03
C MET A 121 26.37 -14.46 -34.37
N SER A 122 25.39 -15.17 -34.92
CA SER A 122 25.43 -15.68 -36.29
C SER A 122 25.29 -14.54 -37.31
N GLU A 123 25.57 -14.81 -38.59
CA GLU A 123 25.40 -13.80 -39.66
C GLU A 123 23.97 -13.24 -39.71
N GLU A 124 22.96 -14.09 -39.48
CA GLU A 124 21.55 -13.68 -39.43
C GLU A 124 21.24 -12.80 -38.22
N GLU A 125 21.82 -13.12 -37.05
CA GLU A 125 21.64 -12.34 -35.83
C GLU A 125 22.35 -10.98 -35.93
N GLU A 126 23.54 -10.93 -36.53
CA GLU A 126 24.23 -9.67 -36.84
C GLU A 126 23.41 -8.80 -37.80
N GLN A 127 22.77 -9.42 -38.79
CA GLN A 127 21.86 -8.70 -39.70
C GLN A 127 20.63 -8.17 -38.96
N GLY A 128 20.01 -8.98 -38.10
CA GLY A 128 18.87 -8.56 -37.27
C GLY A 128 19.21 -7.40 -36.34
N LEU A 129 20.37 -7.47 -35.68
CA LEU A 129 20.88 -6.38 -34.85
C LEU A 129 21.18 -5.13 -35.67
N SER A 130 21.72 -5.28 -36.88
CA SER A 130 22.03 -4.16 -37.78
C SER A 130 20.76 -3.41 -38.23
N VAL A 131 19.67 -4.13 -38.50
CA VAL A 131 18.35 -3.53 -38.78
C VAL A 131 17.88 -2.74 -37.56
N PHE A 132 17.90 -3.35 -36.37
CA PHE A 132 17.49 -2.69 -35.13
C PHE A 132 18.31 -1.43 -34.83
N VAL A 133 19.64 -1.49 -35.02
CA VAL A 133 20.57 -0.36 -34.87
C VAL A 133 20.21 0.78 -35.82
N LYS A 134 19.90 0.45 -37.08
CA LYS A 134 19.55 1.44 -38.11
C LYS A 134 18.21 2.11 -37.82
N ASP A 135 17.18 1.34 -37.51
CA ASP A 135 15.83 1.84 -37.27
C ASP A 135 15.78 2.74 -36.04
N ARG A 136 16.44 2.31 -34.95
CA ARG A 136 16.61 3.12 -33.74
C ARG A 136 17.71 4.17 -33.89
N LYS A 137 18.43 4.28 -35.00
CA LYS A 137 19.54 5.23 -35.18
C LYS A 137 20.57 5.19 -34.04
N PHE A 138 20.92 4.02 -33.51
CA PHE A 138 22.01 3.85 -32.55
C PHE A 138 23.35 3.60 -33.27
N THR A 139 24.45 3.50 -32.53
CA THR A 139 25.73 3.05 -33.10
C THR A 139 26.03 1.63 -32.63
N ARG A 140 26.66 0.82 -33.50
CA ARG A 140 27.04 -0.56 -33.14
C ARG A 140 27.96 -0.59 -31.91
N LYS A 141 28.87 0.38 -31.81
CA LYS A 141 29.78 0.54 -30.66
C LYS A 141 29.02 0.72 -29.35
N LEU A 142 28.03 1.62 -29.31
CA LEU A 142 27.23 1.87 -28.11
C LEU A 142 26.50 0.60 -27.64
N LEU A 143 25.87 -0.15 -28.56
CA LEU A 143 25.17 -1.38 -28.17
C LEU A 143 26.13 -2.47 -27.68
N ASN A 144 27.32 -2.59 -28.29
CA ASN A 144 28.36 -3.49 -27.78
C ASN A 144 28.85 -3.10 -26.38
N ASP A 145 29.11 -1.81 -26.15
CA ASP A 145 29.51 -1.27 -24.83
C ASP A 145 28.37 -1.39 -23.79
N ALA A 146 27.13 -1.53 -24.24
CA ALA A 146 25.95 -1.82 -23.43
C ALA A 146 25.62 -3.31 -23.30
N GLU A 147 26.45 -4.19 -23.90
CA GLU A 147 26.25 -5.64 -23.93
C GLU A 147 24.85 -6.03 -24.43
N ILE A 148 24.45 -5.40 -25.54
CA ILE A 148 23.19 -5.64 -26.24
C ILE A 148 23.46 -6.44 -27.50
N TYR A 149 22.77 -7.57 -27.60
CA TYR A 149 22.93 -8.55 -28.66
C TYR A 149 21.57 -8.91 -29.28
N TYR A 150 21.58 -9.57 -30.43
CA TYR A 150 20.39 -10.20 -30.99
C TYR A 150 20.50 -11.71 -30.76
N ALA A 151 19.43 -12.30 -30.21
CA ALA A 151 19.31 -13.74 -30.07
C ALA A 151 18.14 -14.24 -30.91
N LYS A 152 18.43 -15.16 -31.82
CA LYS A 152 17.41 -15.86 -32.61
C LYS A 152 16.86 -17.03 -31.79
N GLY A 153 15.58 -16.95 -31.42
CA GLY A 153 14.85 -17.97 -30.67
C GLY A 153 15.64 -18.68 -29.56
N ARG A 154 15.60 -20.02 -29.59
CA ARG A 154 16.13 -20.93 -28.57
C ARG A 154 17.66 -21.07 -28.60
N LYS A 155 18.36 -19.95 -28.44
CA LYS A 155 19.81 -19.85 -28.59
C LYS A 155 20.60 -20.68 -27.58
N LEU A 156 20.19 -20.72 -26.32
CA LEU A 156 20.85 -21.50 -25.27
C LEU A 156 20.59 -23.01 -25.43
N GLN A 157 19.42 -23.41 -25.95
CA GLN A 157 19.12 -24.81 -26.24
C GLN A 157 20.06 -25.39 -27.30
N HIS A 158 20.49 -24.59 -28.29
CA HIS A 158 21.43 -25.05 -29.33
C HIS A 158 22.79 -25.51 -28.77
N LEU A 159 23.14 -25.10 -27.55
CA LEU A 159 24.31 -25.57 -26.80
C LEU A 159 24.23 -27.04 -26.43
N LEU A 160 23.00 -27.53 -26.22
CA LEU A 160 22.70 -28.86 -25.66
C LEU A 160 22.72 -29.97 -26.72
N ASN A 161 22.89 -29.61 -28.00
CA ASN A 161 22.94 -30.59 -29.09
C ASN A 161 24.22 -31.45 -29.11
N LYS A 162 25.20 -31.17 -28.22
CA LYS A 162 26.38 -32.03 -27.96
C LYS A 162 26.36 -32.52 -26.51
N LYS A 163 25.66 -33.62 -26.28
CA LYS A 163 25.17 -34.08 -24.97
C LYS A 163 26.22 -34.27 -23.86
N ASP A 164 27.48 -34.53 -24.18
CA ASP A 164 28.48 -34.90 -23.17
C ASP A 164 29.49 -33.78 -22.84
N GLN A 165 29.38 -32.60 -23.45
CA GLN A 165 30.38 -31.52 -23.31
C GLN A 165 29.93 -30.32 -22.48
N PHE A 166 28.70 -30.32 -21.93
CA PHE A 166 28.10 -29.11 -21.33
C PHE A 166 27.27 -29.36 -20.06
N ILE A 167 27.54 -30.41 -19.28
CA ILE A 167 26.75 -30.76 -18.08
C ILE A 167 26.72 -29.60 -17.07
N GLU A 168 27.87 -29.03 -16.75
CA GLU A 168 27.97 -27.92 -15.80
C GLU A 168 27.26 -26.67 -16.30
N GLN A 169 27.46 -26.31 -17.56
CA GLN A 169 26.85 -25.14 -18.18
C GLN A 169 25.32 -25.26 -18.18
N THR A 170 24.80 -26.44 -18.48
CA THR A 170 23.36 -26.72 -18.49
C THR A 170 22.75 -26.51 -17.10
N ASN A 171 23.34 -27.11 -16.08
CA ASN A 171 22.86 -27.02 -14.71
C ASN A 171 22.92 -25.58 -14.17
N LYS A 172 23.99 -24.84 -14.48
CA LYS A 172 24.12 -23.44 -14.06
C LYS A 172 23.13 -22.50 -14.76
N LEU A 173 22.82 -22.74 -16.03
CA LEU A 173 21.79 -22.00 -16.76
C LEU A 173 20.38 -22.31 -16.23
N GLU A 174 20.16 -23.56 -15.83
CA GLU A 174 18.90 -24.02 -15.21
C GLU A 174 18.67 -23.36 -13.85
N GLU A 175 19.70 -23.32 -12.98
CA GLU A 175 19.63 -22.67 -11.66
C GLU A 175 19.27 -21.18 -11.74
N LYS A 176 19.65 -20.52 -12.85
CA LYS A 176 19.28 -19.12 -13.13
C LYS A 176 17.95 -18.98 -13.90
N GLN A 177 17.24 -20.08 -14.14
CA GLN A 177 15.98 -20.14 -14.89
C GLN A 177 16.07 -19.54 -16.29
N LEU A 178 17.24 -19.65 -16.93
CA LEU A 178 17.45 -19.28 -18.33
C LEU A 178 17.21 -20.46 -19.28
N LEU A 179 17.37 -21.68 -18.75
CA LEU A 179 16.92 -22.93 -19.32
C LEU A 179 15.91 -23.56 -18.38
N ASN A 180 14.75 -23.96 -18.89
CA ASN A 180 13.73 -24.66 -18.14
C ASN A 180 13.67 -26.11 -18.57
N ARG A 181 13.54 -27.05 -17.62
CA ARG A 181 13.26 -28.45 -17.93
C ARG A 181 11.86 -28.58 -18.51
N VAL A 182 11.72 -29.38 -19.56
CA VAL A 182 10.45 -29.72 -20.19
C VAL A 182 10.11 -31.17 -19.82
N PRO A 183 8.91 -31.44 -19.27
CA PRO A 183 8.47 -32.80 -18.98
C PRO A 183 8.49 -33.67 -20.24
N ASN A 184 9.11 -34.84 -20.17
CA ASN A 184 9.09 -35.82 -21.26
C ASN A 184 7.82 -36.67 -21.17
N GLN A 185 6.99 -36.65 -22.22
CA GLN A 185 5.83 -37.54 -22.33
C GLN A 185 6.21 -39.00 -22.67
N MET A 186 7.49 -39.31 -22.90
CA MET A 186 7.99 -40.66 -23.18
C MET A 186 8.87 -41.16 -22.02
N HIS A 187 8.37 -42.13 -21.27
CA HIS A 187 8.98 -42.70 -20.05
C HIS A 187 10.31 -43.46 -20.25
N HIS A 188 10.86 -43.54 -21.47
CA HIS A 188 12.03 -44.35 -21.81
C HIS A 188 13.18 -43.58 -22.48
N ILE A 189 13.16 -42.25 -22.45
CA ILE A 189 14.20 -41.43 -23.09
C ILE A 189 15.05 -40.75 -22.01
N ASN A 190 16.31 -41.17 -21.91
CA ASN A 190 17.34 -40.65 -21.00
C ASN A 190 17.87 -39.25 -21.42
N VAL A 191 16.99 -38.39 -21.93
CA VAL A 191 17.37 -37.10 -22.50
C VAL A 191 16.55 -36.03 -21.81
N GLU A 192 17.15 -35.41 -20.80
CA GLU A 192 16.63 -34.17 -20.22
C GLU A 192 16.46 -33.16 -21.36
N ARG A 193 15.21 -32.72 -21.56
CA ARG A 193 14.89 -31.73 -22.57
C ARG A 193 14.79 -30.39 -21.89
N TYR A 194 15.59 -29.44 -22.35
CA TYR A 194 15.52 -28.07 -21.88
C TYR A 194 14.94 -27.17 -22.96
N GLU A 195 14.31 -26.09 -22.55
CA GLU A 195 13.89 -24.98 -23.40
C GLU A 195 14.43 -23.66 -22.86
N ASP A 196 14.77 -22.73 -23.75
CA ASP A 196 15.11 -21.37 -23.36
C ASP A 196 13.92 -20.69 -22.69
N TYR A 197 14.20 -19.89 -21.67
CA TYR A 197 13.23 -18.94 -21.15
C TYR A 197 12.88 -17.86 -22.20
N PHE A 198 13.89 -17.36 -22.91
CA PHE A 198 13.73 -16.43 -24.03
C PHE A 198 13.48 -17.18 -25.35
N LYS A 199 12.26 -17.70 -25.54
CA LYS A 199 11.92 -18.62 -26.66
C LYS A 199 11.89 -17.97 -28.04
N ALA A 200 11.61 -16.67 -28.12
CA ALA A 200 11.39 -15.91 -29.36
C ALA A 200 12.60 -15.04 -29.70
N ASP A 201 12.66 -14.58 -30.95
CA ASP A 201 13.67 -13.64 -31.43
C ASP A 201 13.60 -12.32 -30.65
N ARG A 202 14.70 -11.98 -29.95
CA ARG A 202 14.74 -10.82 -29.06
C ARG A 202 16.07 -10.10 -29.12
N ILE A 203 16.02 -8.79 -28.89
CA ILE A 203 17.20 -8.01 -28.52
C ILE A 203 17.48 -8.30 -27.04
N MET A 204 18.59 -8.99 -26.79
CA MET A 204 19.03 -9.39 -25.46
C MET A 204 19.89 -8.30 -24.85
N ILE A 205 19.45 -7.76 -23.73
CA ILE A 205 20.11 -6.69 -22.99
C ILE A 205 20.64 -7.29 -21.68
N THR A 206 21.96 -7.24 -21.49
CA THR A 206 22.59 -7.71 -20.25
C THR A 206 22.33 -6.70 -19.13
N LEU A 207 21.84 -7.17 -17.98
CA LEU A 207 21.56 -6.33 -16.81
C LEU A 207 22.62 -6.56 -15.75
N ARG A 208 23.27 -5.48 -15.33
CA ARG A 208 24.31 -5.51 -14.29
C ARG A 208 23.91 -4.65 -13.10
N ASN A 209 24.23 -5.13 -11.90
CA ASN A 209 24.13 -4.31 -10.69
C ASN A 209 25.23 -3.22 -10.67
N ASP A 210 25.19 -2.37 -9.65
CA ASP A 210 26.13 -1.26 -9.50
C ASP A 210 27.59 -1.71 -9.23
N ARG A 211 27.78 -2.95 -8.73
CA ARG A 211 29.08 -3.64 -8.57
C ARG A 211 29.58 -4.29 -9.87
N ASN A 212 28.86 -4.13 -10.97
CA ASN A 212 29.16 -4.69 -12.29
C ASN A 212 28.99 -6.21 -12.43
N GLU A 213 28.27 -6.86 -11.51
CA GLU A 213 27.91 -8.27 -11.61
C GLU A 213 26.67 -8.43 -12.48
N ILE A 214 26.60 -9.48 -13.30
CA ILE A 214 25.40 -9.77 -14.09
C ILE A 214 24.33 -10.33 -13.17
N ILE A 215 23.15 -9.71 -13.16
CA ILE A 215 22.01 -10.14 -12.35
C ILE A 215 20.84 -10.67 -13.18
N GLY A 216 20.95 -10.61 -14.51
CA GLY A 216 19.95 -11.15 -15.43
C GLY A 216 19.99 -10.48 -16.80
N PHE A 217 18.91 -10.69 -17.56
CA PHE A 217 18.73 -10.17 -18.91
C PHE A 217 17.34 -9.57 -19.09
N ALA A 218 17.24 -8.63 -20.03
CA ALA A 218 15.98 -8.18 -20.60
C ALA A 218 15.95 -8.53 -22.09
N GLY A 219 14.96 -9.31 -22.51
CA GLY A 219 14.68 -9.64 -23.90
C GLY A 219 13.60 -8.72 -24.47
N ARG A 220 13.99 -7.76 -25.31
CA ARG A 220 13.08 -6.86 -26.02
C ARG A 220 12.56 -7.52 -27.29
N SER A 221 11.25 -7.61 -27.43
CA SER A 221 10.62 -8.04 -28.68
C SER A 221 10.96 -7.10 -29.83
N ILE A 222 11.18 -7.68 -31.01
CA ILE A 222 11.36 -6.98 -32.29
C ILE A 222 10.06 -6.93 -33.11
N VAL A 223 9.05 -7.71 -32.75
CA VAL A 223 7.73 -7.73 -33.38
C VAL A 223 6.78 -6.91 -32.52
N GLU A 224 6.14 -5.87 -33.07
CA GLU A 224 5.27 -4.97 -32.30
C GLU A 224 4.05 -5.66 -31.68
N GLN A 225 3.59 -6.75 -32.28
CA GLN A 225 2.42 -7.52 -31.81
C GLN A 225 2.76 -8.51 -30.67
N ASP A 226 4.04 -8.84 -30.48
CA ASP A 226 4.47 -9.79 -29.45
C ASP A 226 4.43 -9.13 -28.06
N LYS A 227 3.53 -9.63 -27.20
CA LYS A 227 3.46 -9.28 -25.77
C LYS A 227 4.10 -10.39 -24.93
N PRO A 228 4.89 -10.07 -23.88
CA PRO A 228 5.24 -8.72 -23.42
C PRO A 228 6.38 -8.09 -24.25
N LYS A 229 6.31 -6.75 -24.37
CA LYS A 229 7.27 -5.91 -25.09
C LYS A 229 8.70 -6.09 -24.55
N TYR A 230 8.85 -6.15 -23.23
CA TYR A 230 10.07 -6.59 -22.54
C TYR A 230 9.75 -7.82 -21.71
N LEU A 231 10.57 -8.86 -21.87
CA LEU A 231 10.59 -10.02 -20.98
C LEU A 231 11.87 -9.93 -20.13
N PHE A 232 11.76 -9.96 -18.81
CA PHE A 232 12.92 -9.94 -17.91
C PHE A 232 13.18 -11.35 -17.38
N THR A 233 14.43 -11.67 -17.05
CA THR A 233 14.76 -12.90 -16.30
C THR A 233 13.82 -13.07 -15.11
N LYS A 234 13.32 -14.29 -14.89
CA LYS A 234 12.38 -14.61 -13.82
C LYS A 234 12.98 -14.25 -12.45
N ARG A 235 12.17 -13.66 -11.56
CA ARG A 235 12.56 -13.17 -10.22
C ARG A 235 13.67 -12.09 -10.23
N LEU A 236 13.84 -11.35 -11.32
CA LEU A 236 14.76 -10.21 -11.34
C LEU A 236 14.32 -9.12 -10.35
N ASP A 237 15.22 -8.77 -9.43
CA ASP A 237 14.98 -7.75 -8.42
C ASP A 237 15.11 -6.33 -8.99
N LYS A 238 14.09 -5.87 -9.70
CA LYS A 238 14.08 -4.55 -10.37
C LYS A 238 14.23 -3.38 -9.40
N LYS A 239 13.70 -3.49 -8.17
CA LYS A 239 13.78 -2.43 -7.13
C LYS A 239 15.22 -2.21 -6.62
N HIS A 240 16.15 -3.13 -6.84
CA HIS A 240 17.58 -2.96 -6.51
C HIS A 240 18.45 -2.72 -7.75
N LEU A 241 17.85 -2.48 -8.92
CA LEU A 241 18.57 -2.28 -10.18
C LEU A 241 18.32 -0.89 -10.74
N LEU A 242 19.41 -0.17 -11.05
CA LEU A 242 19.40 1.00 -11.93
C LEU A 242 20.24 0.69 -13.16
N TYR A 243 19.58 0.58 -14.32
CA TYR A 243 20.28 0.26 -15.56
C TYR A 243 21.29 1.36 -15.90
N ARG A 244 22.50 0.96 -16.32
CA ARG A 244 23.70 1.81 -16.57
C ARG A 244 24.31 2.51 -15.37
N LEU A 245 23.86 2.30 -14.13
CA LEU A 245 24.53 2.90 -12.97
C LEU A 245 26.00 2.43 -12.85
N ASN A 246 26.26 1.15 -13.13
CA ASN A 246 27.63 0.60 -13.20
C ASN A 246 28.50 1.30 -14.25
N HIS A 247 27.94 1.61 -15.41
CA HIS A 247 28.63 2.29 -16.49
C HIS A 247 28.93 3.75 -16.10
N VAL A 248 27.96 4.45 -15.50
CA VAL A 248 28.15 5.81 -14.99
C VAL A 248 29.26 5.83 -13.92
N LYS A 249 29.21 4.92 -12.93
CA LYS A 249 30.24 4.78 -11.88
C LYS A 249 31.65 4.61 -12.47
N ARG A 250 31.81 3.75 -13.49
CA ARG A 250 33.10 3.56 -14.17
C ARG A 250 33.55 4.79 -14.96
N LYS A 251 32.67 5.35 -15.77
CA LYS A 251 32.98 6.46 -16.70
C LYS A 251 33.38 7.75 -15.96
N TYR A 252 32.81 7.98 -14.78
CA TYR A 252 33.04 9.18 -13.96
C TYR A 252 33.79 8.88 -12.65
N SER A 253 34.64 7.85 -12.66
CA SER A 253 35.56 7.57 -11.55
C SER A 253 36.81 8.44 -11.60
N LYS A 254 37.32 8.85 -10.42
CA LYS A 254 38.59 9.53 -10.04
C LYS A 254 39.15 10.70 -10.90
N ASP A 255 39.04 10.68 -12.23
CA ASP A 255 39.64 11.64 -13.16
C ASP A 255 38.60 12.47 -13.96
N ARG A 256 37.30 12.17 -13.83
CA ARG A 256 36.23 12.86 -14.56
C ARG A 256 35.09 13.26 -13.62
N LYS A 257 34.82 14.56 -13.52
CA LYS A 257 33.72 15.09 -12.69
C LYS A 257 32.38 14.89 -13.38
N LEU A 258 31.43 14.30 -12.67
CA LEU A 258 30.05 14.17 -13.10
C LEU A 258 29.32 15.50 -12.87
N GLN A 259 28.82 16.13 -13.93
CA GLN A 259 28.08 17.39 -13.82
C GLN A 259 26.58 17.15 -13.61
N ALA A 260 25.99 16.23 -14.39
CA ALA A 260 24.57 15.94 -14.34
C ALA A 260 24.32 14.43 -14.50
N LEU A 261 23.34 13.92 -13.75
CA LEU A 261 22.85 12.55 -13.84
C LEU A 261 21.36 12.57 -14.21
N TYR A 262 21.04 12.02 -15.38
CA TYR A 262 19.67 11.90 -15.87
C TYR A 262 19.02 10.61 -15.35
N ILE A 263 17.79 10.71 -14.88
CA ILE A 263 16.98 9.60 -14.37
C ILE A 263 15.79 9.48 -15.32
N VAL A 264 15.70 8.35 -16.02
CA VAL A 264 14.69 8.09 -17.06
C VAL A 264 13.96 6.77 -16.79
N GLU A 265 12.84 6.56 -17.47
CA GLU A 265 12.02 5.35 -17.30
C GLU A 265 12.68 4.10 -17.94
N GLY A 266 13.02 4.20 -19.23
CA GLY A 266 13.39 3.05 -20.07
C GLY A 266 14.89 2.89 -20.38
N ILE A 267 15.24 1.66 -20.78
CA ILE A 267 16.61 1.26 -21.17
C ILE A 267 17.12 2.12 -22.35
N PHE A 268 16.30 2.29 -23.38
CA PHE A 268 16.73 3.00 -24.60
C PHE A 268 16.82 4.51 -24.40
N ASP A 269 16.04 5.09 -23.48
CA ASP A 269 16.15 6.49 -23.08
C ASP A 269 17.52 6.76 -22.45
N ALA A 270 17.96 5.87 -21.55
CA ALA A 270 19.27 5.98 -20.93
C ALA A 270 20.40 5.84 -21.97
N LEU A 271 20.28 4.89 -22.91
CA LEU A 271 21.26 4.72 -23.99
C LEU A 271 21.26 5.90 -24.98
N ARG A 272 20.11 6.50 -25.24
CA ARG A 272 19.99 7.69 -26.10
C ARG A 272 20.72 8.87 -25.50
N LEU A 273 20.47 9.15 -24.21
CA LEU A 273 21.19 10.18 -23.48
C LEU A 273 22.69 9.89 -23.43
N GLU A 274 23.08 8.64 -23.23
CA GLU A 274 24.49 8.25 -23.26
C GLU A 274 25.14 8.49 -24.62
N LYS A 275 24.45 8.17 -25.73
CA LYS A 275 24.88 8.49 -27.09
C LYS A 275 25.16 9.99 -27.24
N ASN A 276 24.39 10.83 -26.56
CA ASN A 276 24.54 12.28 -26.51
C ASN A 276 25.57 12.76 -25.46
N ASN A 277 26.37 11.84 -24.89
CA ASN A 277 27.35 12.06 -23.84
C ASN A 277 26.76 12.58 -22.52
N GLN A 278 25.48 12.33 -22.25
CA GLN A 278 24.84 12.61 -20.96
C GLN A 278 24.90 11.35 -20.09
N ALA A 279 25.21 11.51 -18.81
CA ALA A 279 25.18 10.38 -17.89
C ALA A 279 23.72 10.08 -17.53
N ALA A 280 23.25 8.86 -17.78
CA ALA A 280 21.85 8.51 -17.55
C ALA A 280 21.73 7.12 -16.91
N VAL A 281 20.69 6.96 -16.09
CA VAL A 281 20.28 5.70 -15.49
C VAL A 281 18.78 5.48 -15.71
N ALA A 282 18.39 4.22 -15.95
CA ALA A 282 16.98 3.87 -16.11
C ALA A 282 16.42 3.15 -14.88
N VAL A 283 15.22 3.52 -14.46
CA VAL A 283 14.55 2.94 -13.29
C VAL A 283 13.85 1.60 -13.58
N LEU A 284 13.57 1.29 -14.86
CA LEU A 284 12.90 0.05 -15.29
C LEU A 284 11.51 -0.16 -14.66
N GLY A 285 10.82 0.94 -14.39
CA GLY A 285 9.47 1.07 -13.83
C GLY A 285 9.03 2.54 -13.91
N ASN A 286 7.85 2.89 -13.39
CA ASN A 286 7.26 4.22 -13.65
C ASN A 286 7.90 5.36 -12.82
N HIS A 287 8.62 5.04 -11.74
CA HIS A 287 9.29 6.04 -10.90
C HIS A 287 10.45 5.42 -10.12
N LEU A 288 11.33 6.27 -9.58
CA LEU A 288 12.46 5.85 -8.75
C LEU A 288 11.98 5.30 -7.40
N THR A 289 12.31 4.06 -7.08
CA THR A 289 11.99 3.46 -5.76
C THR A 289 12.91 3.97 -4.66
N GLN A 290 12.53 3.81 -3.38
CA GLN A 290 13.39 4.20 -2.24
C GLN A 290 14.75 3.47 -2.22
N THR A 291 14.77 2.22 -2.64
CA THR A 291 15.98 1.40 -2.75
C THR A 291 16.90 1.92 -3.86
N GLN A 292 16.37 2.17 -5.07
CA GLN A 292 17.15 2.76 -6.16
C GLN A 292 17.65 4.16 -5.80
N THR A 293 16.84 4.95 -5.07
CA THR A 293 17.25 6.25 -4.53
C THR A 293 18.47 6.11 -3.63
N SER A 294 18.53 5.06 -2.81
CA SER A 294 19.69 4.78 -1.93
C SER A 294 20.96 4.50 -2.74
N LEU A 295 20.85 3.79 -3.88
CA LEU A 295 21.99 3.55 -4.79
C LEU A 295 22.52 4.85 -5.40
N ILE A 296 21.62 5.77 -5.78
CA ILE A 296 21.99 7.11 -6.26
C ILE A 296 22.65 7.92 -5.13
N GLU A 297 22.08 7.87 -3.93
CA GLU A 297 22.62 8.55 -2.75
C GLU A 297 24.04 8.10 -2.42
N GLU A 298 24.28 6.79 -2.35
CA GLU A 298 25.60 6.22 -2.11
C GLU A 298 26.60 6.65 -3.19
N TYR A 299 26.18 6.62 -4.46
CA TYR A 299 27.03 7.06 -5.55
C TYR A 299 27.35 8.55 -5.46
N VAL A 300 26.36 9.41 -5.25
CA VAL A 300 26.56 10.86 -5.12
C VAL A 300 27.48 11.18 -3.93
N LYS A 301 27.32 10.50 -2.78
CA LYS A 301 28.22 10.64 -1.62
C LYS A 301 29.66 10.22 -1.92
N SER A 302 29.85 9.26 -2.85
CA SER A 302 31.18 8.80 -3.26
C SER A 302 31.93 9.79 -4.16
N LEU A 303 31.23 10.81 -4.69
CA LEU A 303 31.79 11.79 -5.61
C LEU A 303 32.30 13.02 -4.85
N ASP A 304 33.47 13.53 -5.24
CA ASP A 304 34.06 14.77 -4.72
C ASP A 304 33.63 16.00 -5.55
N CYS A 305 32.39 15.99 -6.04
CA CYS A 305 31.83 17.10 -6.82
C CYS A 305 30.31 17.21 -6.66
N ALA A 306 29.79 18.43 -6.79
CA ALA A 306 28.36 18.66 -6.86
C ALA A 306 27.78 18.09 -8.17
N VAL A 307 26.64 17.40 -8.07
CA VAL A 307 25.94 16.78 -9.19
C VAL A 307 24.53 17.36 -9.30
N THR A 308 24.11 17.71 -10.50
CA THR A 308 22.70 18.02 -10.81
C THR A 308 21.96 16.75 -11.17
N LEU A 309 20.84 16.49 -10.50
CA LEU A 309 19.95 15.38 -10.83
C LEU A 309 18.88 15.86 -11.81
N CYS A 310 18.77 15.21 -12.96
CA CYS A 310 17.83 15.57 -14.02
C CYS A 310 16.77 14.48 -14.12
N VAL A 311 15.58 14.71 -13.58
CA VAL A 311 14.44 13.80 -13.74
C VAL A 311 13.85 14.00 -15.14
N PHE A 312 13.72 12.93 -15.92
CA PHE A 312 13.30 13.00 -17.32
C PHE A 312 12.51 11.74 -17.72
N MET A 313 11.37 11.52 -17.06
CA MET A 313 10.45 10.42 -17.40
C MET A 313 9.68 10.70 -18.70
N ASP A 314 8.87 9.73 -19.12
CA ASP A 314 7.99 9.85 -20.29
C ASP A 314 7.03 11.04 -20.14
N SER A 315 6.58 11.59 -21.28
CA SER A 315 5.77 12.80 -21.31
C SER A 315 4.26 12.53 -21.30
N ASP A 316 3.85 11.30 -21.00
CA ASP A 316 2.46 10.94 -20.75
C ASP A 316 2.08 11.17 -19.26
N GLU A 317 0.80 11.03 -18.94
CA GLU A 317 0.29 11.27 -17.59
C GLU A 317 0.95 10.37 -16.52
N ALA A 318 1.31 9.13 -16.90
CA ALA A 318 2.01 8.21 -16.02
C ALA A 318 3.44 8.67 -15.73
N GLY A 319 4.16 9.15 -16.74
CA GLY A 319 5.51 9.70 -16.61
C GLY A 319 5.53 11.05 -15.89
N LEU A 320 4.51 11.90 -16.04
CA LEU A 320 4.34 13.10 -15.23
C LEU A 320 4.16 12.77 -13.75
N LYS A 321 3.27 11.83 -13.42
CA LYS A 321 3.17 11.33 -12.04
C LYS A 321 4.48 10.67 -11.58
N GLY A 322 5.18 10.00 -12.50
CA GLY A 322 6.49 9.39 -12.25
C GLY A 322 7.59 10.40 -11.88
N ASN A 323 7.60 11.56 -12.54
CA ASN A 323 8.46 12.70 -12.19
C ASN A 323 8.14 13.18 -10.77
N TYR A 324 6.85 13.40 -10.46
CA TYR A 324 6.38 13.84 -9.14
C TYR A 324 6.85 12.91 -8.00
N GLU A 325 6.64 11.59 -8.13
CA GLU A 325 7.07 10.63 -7.11
C GLU A 325 8.59 10.46 -7.05
N THR A 326 9.29 10.56 -8.19
CA THR A 326 10.76 10.51 -8.22
C THR A 326 11.38 11.67 -7.46
N ILE A 327 10.87 12.89 -7.67
CA ILE A 327 11.29 14.08 -6.93
C ILE A 327 11.11 13.87 -5.43
N ARG A 328 9.93 13.38 -5.01
CA ARG A 328 9.64 13.09 -3.60
C ARG A 328 10.68 12.15 -3.01
N ASN A 329 10.98 11.04 -3.69
CA ASN A 329 11.92 10.05 -3.19
C ASN A 329 13.36 10.61 -3.13
N LEU A 330 13.78 11.42 -4.10
CA LEU A 330 15.07 12.12 -4.06
C LEU A 330 15.15 13.09 -2.87
N TRP A 331 14.14 13.92 -2.65
CA TRP A 331 14.11 14.88 -1.55
C TRP A 331 13.90 14.27 -0.16
N LYS A 332 13.46 13.01 -0.05
CA LYS A 332 13.45 12.29 1.24
C LYS A 332 14.85 11.91 1.76
N ARG A 333 15.88 11.95 0.90
CA ARG A 333 17.27 11.63 1.28
C ARG A 333 18.09 12.88 1.51
N SER A 334 18.59 13.09 2.72
CA SER A 334 19.31 14.32 3.13
C SER A 334 20.52 14.66 2.25
N ALA A 335 21.27 13.68 1.76
CA ALA A 335 22.39 13.95 0.87
C ALA A 335 21.94 14.35 -0.55
N LEU A 336 20.79 13.86 -1.01
CA LEU A 336 20.24 14.20 -2.33
C LEU A 336 19.45 15.52 -2.30
N ARG A 337 18.87 15.90 -1.14
CA ARG A 337 18.35 17.26 -0.90
C ARG A 337 19.38 18.36 -1.12
N LYS A 338 20.67 18.02 -1.03
CA LYS A 338 21.81 18.91 -1.28
C LYS A 338 22.25 18.95 -2.75
N CYS A 339 21.66 18.14 -3.62
CA CYS A 339 21.86 18.25 -5.06
C CYS A 339 20.96 19.32 -5.66
N ASN A 340 21.35 19.89 -6.81
CA ASN A 340 20.38 20.62 -7.62
C ASN A 340 19.51 19.61 -8.37
N ILE A 341 18.20 19.83 -8.45
CA ILE A 341 17.28 18.91 -9.14
C ILE A 341 16.51 19.69 -10.21
N ASN A 342 16.58 19.20 -11.43
CA ASN A 342 15.87 19.74 -12.59
C ASN A 342 14.88 18.69 -13.11
N VAL A 343 13.70 19.14 -13.53
CA VAL A 343 12.67 18.29 -14.12
C VAL A 343 12.54 18.65 -15.60
N ASN A 344 12.83 17.70 -16.49
CA ASN A 344 12.74 17.90 -17.93
C ASN A 344 11.45 17.26 -18.45
N VAL A 345 10.70 18.00 -19.27
CA VAL A 345 9.46 17.54 -19.90
C VAL A 345 9.51 17.84 -21.39
N ILE A 346 9.13 16.89 -22.24
CA ILE A 346 9.06 17.11 -23.68
C ILE A 346 7.81 17.92 -23.98
N THR A 347 7.96 19.03 -24.70
CA THR A 347 6.85 19.92 -25.07
C THR A 347 6.49 19.83 -26.56
N SER A 348 7.31 19.14 -27.37
CA SER A 348 7.09 18.97 -28.81
C SER A 348 6.22 17.76 -29.19
N GLY A 349 5.66 17.04 -28.21
CA GLY A 349 4.66 15.98 -28.42
C GLY A 349 5.22 14.56 -28.63
N GLU A 350 6.54 14.34 -28.56
CA GLU A 350 7.12 12.99 -28.50
C GLU A 350 6.90 12.33 -27.14
N LYS A 351 6.87 10.99 -27.14
CA LYS A 351 6.51 10.21 -25.95
C LYS A 351 7.63 10.17 -24.91
N ASP A 352 8.85 9.90 -25.37
CA ASP A 352 9.98 9.57 -24.51
C ASP A 352 11.29 10.22 -25.02
N PRO A 353 12.35 10.29 -24.18
CA PRO A 353 13.64 10.84 -24.59
C PRO A 353 14.28 10.10 -25.78
N ASP A 354 14.06 8.79 -25.95
CA ASP A 354 14.53 8.04 -27.11
C ASP A 354 13.94 8.60 -28.42
N GLU A 355 12.61 8.75 -28.47
CA GLU A 355 11.87 9.26 -29.61
C GLU A 355 12.28 10.70 -29.93
N TYR A 356 12.34 11.56 -28.92
CA TYR A 356 12.72 12.97 -29.08
C TYR A 356 14.09 13.14 -29.75
N TYR A 357 15.13 12.53 -29.18
CA TYR A 357 16.49 12.64 -29.69
C TYR A 357 16.76 11.73 -30.91
N SER A 358 15.87 10.80 -31.25
CA SER A 358 15.97 10.05 -32.51
C SER A 358 15.61 10.91 -33.73
N LYS A 359 14.75 11.92 -33.55
CA LYS A 359 14.25 12.81 -34.59
C LYS A 359 15.10 14.08 -34.75
N ARG A 360 15.80 14.53 -33.71
CA ARG A 360 16.52 15.81 -33.65
C ARG A 360 18.02 15.66 -33.35
N ARG A 361 18.80 16.70 -33.63
CA ARG A 361 20.20 16.81 -33.17
C ARG A 361 20.24 17.42 -31.77
N LYS A 362 21.28 17.11 -30.98
CA LYS A 362 21.47 17.59 -29.60
C LYS A 362 21.42 19.13 -29.45
N GLU A 363 21.74 19.86 -30.52
CA GLU A 363 21.80 21.33 -30.53
C GLU A 363 20.40 21.98 -30.67
N GLU A 364 19.36 21.21 -30.97
CA GLU A 364 17.97 21.67 -31.19
C GLU A 364 17.07 21.30 -29.99
N ASN A 365 17.40 21.78 -28.78
CA ASN A 365 16.62 21.50 -27.55
C ASN A 365 15.34 22.36 -27.41
N GLU A 366 14.85 23.00 -28.48
CA GLU A 366 13.69 23.92 -28.43
C GLU A 366 12.37 23.24 -28.02
N GLY A 367 12.33 21.91 -27.93
CA GLY A 367 11.15 21.11 -27.55
C GLY A 367 11.24 20.43 -26.18
N ILE A 368 12.17 20.86 -25.31
CA ILE A 368 12.25 20.40 -23.91
C ILE A 368 12.12 21.63 -23.00
N ALA A 369 11.18 21.58 -22.06
CA ALA A 369 11.12 22.52 -20.96
C ALA A 369 11.84 21.93 -19.74
N THR A 370 12.67 22.74 -19.09
CA THR A 370 13.35 22.38 -17.84
C THR A 370 12.81 23.25 -16.72
N TYR A 371 12.21 22.61 -15.72
CA TYR A 371 11.64 23.28 -14.56
C TYR A 371 12.49 23.03 -13.32
N SER A 372 12.50 24.01 -12.41
CA SER A 372 12.89 23.74 -11.02
C SER A 372 11.85 22.84 -10.36
N VAL A 373 12.20 22.24 -9.24
CA VAL A 373 11.24 21.40 -8.52
C VAL A 373 10.04 22.21 -8.03
N PHE A 374 10.26 23.43 -7.50
CA PHE A 374 9.17 24.28 -7.01
C PHE A 374 8.18 24.64 -8.13
N GLU A 375 8.70 25.03 -9.29
CA GLU A 375 7.90 25.33 -10.46
C GLU A 375 7.13 24.10 -10.94
N TYR A 376 7.79 22.93 -11.01
CA TYR A 376 7.16 21.69 -11.43
C TYR A 376 5.98 21.30 -10.52
N LEU A 377 6.13 21.42 -9.19
CA LEU A 377 5.07 21.08 -8.24
C LEU A 377 3.82 21.95 -8.44
N PHE A 378 3.98 23.26 -8.66
CA PHE A 378 2.85 24.14 -8.94
C PHE A 378 2.19 23.83 -10.27
N ARG A 379 2.97 23.73 -11.36
CA ARG A 379 2.42 23.40 -12.69
C ARG A 379 1.70 22.06 -12.66
N TYR A 380 2.21 21.08 -11.92
CA TYR A 380 1.59 19.78 -11.74
C TYR A 380 0.22 19.89 -11.07
N HIS A 381 0.06 20.70 -10.01
CA HIS A 381 -1.20 20.84 -9.27
C HIS A 381 -2.18 21.84 -9.85
N LEU A 382 -1.71 22.80 -10.66
CA LEU A 382 -2.54 23.82 -11.32
C LEU A 382 -3.08 23.38 -12.67
N ARG A 383 -2.53 22.33 -13.30
CA ARG A 383 -3.01 21.86 -14.60
C ARG A 383 -4.45 21.35 -14.54
N ASN A 384 -5.20 21.59 -15.61
CA ASN A 384 -6.47 20.92 -15.88
C ASN A 384 -6.27 19.85 -16.96
N GLU A 385 -7.25 18.96 -17.18
CA GLU A 385 -7.16 17.86 -18.16
C GLU A 385 -6.88 18.33 -19.61
N GLU A 386 -7.22 19.58 -19.94
CA GLU A 386 -7.06 20.17 -21.27
C GLU A 386 -5.76 20.99 -21.42
N THR A 387 -5.00 21.20 -20.36
CA THR A 387 -3.85 22.12 -20.34
C THR A 387 -2.54 21.36 -20.17
N THR A 388 -1.59 21.56 -21.08
CA THR A 388 -0.25 20.96 -20.94
C THR A 388 0.56 21.68 -19.85
N LEU A 389 1.54 20.99 -19.26
CA LEU A 389 2.41 21.56 -18.20
C LEU A 389 3.12 22.86 -18.60
N ALA A 390 3.45 22.99 -19.89
CA ALA A 390 4.14 24.17 -20.42
C ALA A 390 3.22 25.38 -20.59
N GLU A 391 1.92 25.16 -20.77
CA GLU A 391 0.92 26.22 -20.96
C GLU A 391 0.46 26.86 -19.65
N VAL A 392 0.70 26.21 -18.50
CA VAL A 392 0.29 26.73 -17.19
C VAL A 392 1.11 27.98 -16.83
N ASP A 393 0.48 29.15 -16.77
CA ASP A 393 1.05 30.33 -16.10
C ASP A 393 0.75 30.24 -14.60
N ILE A 394 1.78 29.94 -13.79
CA ILE A 394 1.61 29.72 -12.35
C ILE A 394 1.02 30.96 -11.67
N GLN A 395 1.44 32.16 -12.06
CA GLN A 395 1.03 33.37 -11.34
C GLN A 395 -0.41 33.74 -11.67
N GLU A 396 -0.80 33.66 -12.94
CA GLU A 396 -2.17 33.95 -13.38
C GLU A 396 -3.15 32.89 -12.86
N GLU A 397 -2.85 31.60 -13.06
CA GLU A 397 -3.70 30.49 -12.63
C GLU A 397 -3.82 30.44 -11.11
N TYR A 398 -2.72 30.58 -10.37
CA TYR A 398 -2.80 30.58 -8.92
C TYR A 398 -3.57 31.79 -8.40
N SER A 399 -3.40 32.98 -9.00
CA SER A 399 -4.08 34.21 -8.54
C SER A 399 -5.58 34.18 -8.79
N SER A 400 -6.04 33.54 -9.87
CA SER A 400 -7.46 33.45 -10.25
C SER A 400 -8.27 32.48 -9.37
N LYS A 401 -7.61 31.53 -8.68
CA LYS A 401 -8.25 30.56 -7.77
C LYS A 401 -8.86 31.21 -6.53
N THR A 402 -9.89 30.56 -6.00
CA THR A 402 -10.48 30.90 -4.68
C THR A 402 -9.47 30.68 -3.55
N ILE A 403 -9.72 31.25 -2.37
CA ILE A 403 -8.84 31.08 -1.21
C ILE A 403 -8.73 29.60 -0.81
N GLU A 404 -9.84 28.87 -0.84
CA GLU A 404 -9.88 27.44 -0.52
C GLU A 404 -9.04 26.61 -1.49
N GLU A 405 -9.13 26.89 -2.79
CA GLU A 405 -8.33 26.22 -3.82
C GLU A 405 -6.83 26.54 -3.67
N LYS A 406 -6.49 27.79 -3.36
CA LYS A 406 -5.11 28.23 -3.08
C LYS A 406 -4.52 27.48 -1.89
N ILE A 407 -5.25 27.42 -0.78
CA ILE A 407 -4.84 26.68 0.42
C ILE A 407 -4.70 25.19 0.12
N ASN A 408 -5.63 24.59 -0.61
CA ASN A 408 -5.56 23.17 -0.98
C ASN A 408 -4.32 22.86 -1.84
N ILE A 409 -3.96 23.71 -2.80
CA ILE A 409 -2.74 23.56 -3.60
C ILE A 409 -1.50 23.65 -2.70
N LEU A 410 -1.44 24.67 -1.83
CA LEU A 410 -0.33 24.82 -0.89
C LEU A 410 -0.23 23.64 0.08
N HIS A 411 -1.35 23.10 0.55
CA HIS A 411 -1.39 21.94 1.43
C HIS A 411 -0.95 20.64 0.72
N LYS A 412 -1.34 20.45 -0.54
CA LYS A 412 -0.83 19.35 -1.38
C LYS A 412 0.68 19.43 -1.59
N ILE A 413 1.21 20.66 -1.69
CA ILE A 413 2.66 20.87 -1.78
C ILE A 413 3.33 20.71 -0.41
N GLU A 414 2.79 21.27 0.67
CA GLU A 414 3.28 21.10 2.04
C GLU A 414 3.37 19.61 2.41
N SER A 415 2.30 18.84 2.17
CA SER A 415 2.25 17.39 2.41
C SER A 415 3.18 16.55 1.51
N PHE A 416 3.88 17.18 0.56
CA PHE A 416 4.83 16.49 -0.30
C PHE A 416 6.04 15.93 0.47
N LEU A 417 6.47 16.61 1.55
CA LEU A 417 7.59 16.26 2.42
C LEU A 417 7.25 16.52 3.90
N LEU A 418 8.08 16.02 4.83
CA LEU A 418 7.94 16.34 6.26
C LEU A 418 8.50 17.74 6.57
N ASP A 419 8.03 18.36 7.67
CA ASP A 419 8.40 19.73 8.07
C ASP A 419 9.92 19.94 8.23
N ASP A 420 10.64 18.97 8.80
CA ASP A 420 12.09 19.04 8.96
C ASP A 420 12.81 19.02 7.60
N GLU A 421 12.27 18.27 6.63
CA GLU A 421 12.82 18.16 5.28
C GLU A 421 12.60 19.45 4.51
N TRP A 422 11.40 20.03 4.62
CA TRP A 422 11.10 21.34 4.07
C TRP A 422 11.97 22.43 4.69
N ARG A 423 12.17 22.43 6.02
CA ARG A 423 13.06 23.38 6.69
C ARG A 423 14.49 23.29 6.16
N GLU A 424 15.01 22.08 5.93
CA GLU A 424 16.34 21.89 5.33
C GLU A 424 16.41 22.44 3.90
N ILE A 425 15.41 22.14 3.06
CA ILE A 425 15.32 22.62 1.67
C ILE A 425 15.19 24.14 1.62
N ILE A 426 14.23 24.71 2.35
CA ILE A 426 13.98 26.15 2.39
C ILE A 426 15.20 26.89 2.92
N GLY A 427 15.84 26.40 3.99
CA GLY A 427 17.05 27.00 4.54
C GLY A 427 18.18 27.05 3.51
N ARG A 428 18.38 25.96 2.77
CA ARG A 428 19.36 25.90 1.68
C ARG A 428 19.02 26.86 0.53
N TYR A 429 17.82 26.76 -0.03
CA TYR A 429 17.44 27.60 -1.17
C TYR A 429 17.39 29.08 -0.78
N HIS A 430 16.95 29.43 0.43
CA HIS A 430 16.98 30.80 0.91
C HIS A 430 18.39 31.38 0.95
N SER A 431 19.40 30.60 1.36
CA SER A 431 20.81 31.03 1.29
C SER A 431 21.30 31.24 -0.15
N LEU A 432 20.88 30.39 -1.09
CA LEU A 432 21.21 30.53 -2.52
C LEU A 432 20.58 31.77 -3.14
N TYR A 433 19.33 32.10 -2.80
CA TYR A 433 18.64 33.31 -3.26
C TYR A 433 19.19 34.58 -2.58
N ALA A 434 19.67 34.51 -1.33
CA ALA A 434 20.22 35.65 -0.59
C ALA A 434 21.64 36.06 -1.03
N GLU A 435 22.46 35.13 -1.55
CA GLU A 435 23.85 35.38 -1.95
C GLU A 435 24.02 35.96 -3.37
N GLY A 436 22.93 36.09 -4.15
CA GLY A 436 22.85 36.89 -5.38
C GLY A 436 23.66 36.39 -6.59
N LYS A 437 22.98 35.77 -7.57
CA LYS A 437 23.31 35.69 -9.02
C LYS A 437 22.07 35.17 -9.79
N GLN A 438 21.36 36.07 -10.48
CA GLN A 438 21.37 36.31 -11.94
C GLN A 438 20.53 35.29 -12.76
N ASP A 439 19.56 35.85 -13.48
CA ASP A 439 18.37 35.26 -14.12
C ASP A 439 17.27 34.80 -13.13
N VAL A 440 16.44 35.77 -12.69
CA VAL A 440 15.22 35.49 -11.93
C VAL A 440 14.24 34.77 -12.86
N ASN A 441 14.16 33.45 -12.71
CA ASN A 441 13.03 32.68 -13.23
C ASN A 441 11.79 33.08 -12.41
N VAL A 442 11.03 34.07 -12.88
CA VAL A 442 9.88 34.67 -12.18
C VAL A 442 8.89 33.61 -11.64
N PRO A 443 8.52 32.58 -12.42
CA PRO A 443 7.74 31.45 -11.90
C PRO A 443 8.35 30.74 -10.69
N GLU A 444 9.65 30.50 -10.70
CA GLU A 444 10.35 29.81 -9.61
C GLU A 444 10.43 30.66 -8.34
N ASP A 445 10.73 31.95 -8.45
CA ASP A 445 10.75 32.88 -7.31
C ASP A 445 9.36 33.01 -6.68
N PHE A 446 8.31 33.07 -7.50
CA PHE A 446 6.92 33.10 -7.04
C PHE A 446 6.53 31.80 -6.32
N SER A 447 6.79 30.65 -6.95
CA SER A 447 6.52 29.32 -6.36
C SER A 447 7.29 29.10 -5.06
N PHE A 448 8.58 29.41 -5.04
CA PHE A 448 9.41 29.29 -3.84
C PHE A 448 8.93 30.23 -2.72
N GLY A 449 8.59 31.48 -3.05
CA GLY A 449 8.07 32.45 -2.10
C GLY A 449 6.78 32.00 -1.42
N LEU A 450 5.83 31.46 -2.19
CA LEU A 450 4.58 30.93 -1.66
C LEU A 450 4.79 29.72 -0.75
N ILE A 451 5.60 28.75 -1.18
CA ILE A 451 5.91 27.55 -0.38
C ILE A 451 6.63 27.96 0.91
N LYS A 452 7.63 28.84 0.81
CA LYS A 452 8.38 29.35 1.95
C LYS A 452 7.45 30.01 2.96
N GLY A 453 6.61 30.95 2.52
CA GLY A 453 5.70 31.68 3.40
C GLY A 453 4.72 30.76 4.12
N TYR A 454 4.12 29.82 3.37
CA TYR A 454 3.15 28.87 3.92
C TYR A 454 3.79 27.88 4.90
N VAL A 455 4.90 27.25 4.52
CA VAL A 455 5.58 26.23 5.35
C VAL A 455 6.27 26.84 6.58
N GLN A 456 6.74 28.08 6.52
CA GLN A 456 7.35 28.77 7.68
C GLN A 456 6.34 29.47 8.60
N GLY A 457 5.04 29.40 8.29
CA GLY A 457 3.99 29.97 9.12
C GLY A 457 3.99 31.50 9.18
N GLU A 458 4.53 32.19 8.17
CA GLU A 458 4.26 33.62 7.99
C GLU A 458 2.76 33.77 7.70
N ASN A 459 2.04 34.56 8.51
CA ASN A 459 0.57 34.73 8.48
C ASN A 459 -0.03 34.45 7.09
N ALA A 460 -0.70 33.31 6.94
CA ALA A 460 -1.51 33.02 5.76
C ALA A 460 -2.52 34.18 5.49
N GLU A 461 -2.97 34.85 6.56
CA GLU A 461 -3.82 36.05 6.56
C GLU A 461 -3.20 37.28 5.86
N LYS A 462 -1.87 37.34 5.68
CA LYS A 462 -1.20 38.45 4.97
C LYS A 462 -1.31 38.32 3.44
N TYR A 463 -1.64 37.11 2.96
CA TYR A 463 -1.69 36.75 1.54
C TYR A 463 -3.04 36.14 1.12
N CYS A 464 -3.86 35.74 2.09
CA CYS A 464 -5.29 35.42 1.95
C CYS A 464 -6.06 36.55 2.62
N GLY A 465 -6.74 37.39 1.83
CA GLY A 465 -7.43 38.59 2.31
C GLY A 465 -8.34 38.33 3.52
N GLU A 466 -8.44 39.32 4.41
CA GLU A 466 -9.28 39.31 5.61
C GLU A 466 -10.77 39.15 5.24
N GLU A 467 -11.26 37.92 5.17
CA GLU A 467 -12.68 37.63 5.43
C GLU A 467 -12.77 36.76 6.70
N LYS A 468 -13.34 37.33 7.76
CA LYS A 468 -13.73 36.57 8.95
C LYS A 468 -14.71 35.49 8.51
N ARG A 469 -14.35 34.22 8.72
CA ARG A 469 -15.28 33.09 8.56
C ARG A 469 -16.47 33.30 9.52
N ASP A 470 -17.64 33.57 8.96
CA ASP A 470 -18.88 33.79 9.71
C ASP A 470 -19.53 32.46 10.14
N TYR A 471 -20.48 32.46 11.08
CA TYR A 471 -21.14 31.24 11.59
C TYR A 471 -21.76 30.38 10.47
N LEU A 472 -22.22 31.00 9.38
CA LEU A 472 -22.74 30.32 8.19
C LEU A 472 -21.69 29.42 7.52
N TYR A 473 -20.43 29.86 7.49
CA TYR A 473 -19.33 29.03 6.99
C TYR A 473 -19.14 27.78 7.85
N HIS A 474 -19.13 27.94 9.18
CA HIS A 474 -18.97 26.82 10.11
C HIS A 474 -20.15 25.83 10.04
N MET A 475 -21.37 26.31 9.87
CA MET A 475 -22.57 25.48 9.68
C MET A 475 -22.56 24.73 8.35
N ARG A 476 -22.15 25.38 7.25
CA ARG A 476 -21.97 24.70 5.95
C ARG A 476 -20.89 23.63 6.01
N ASN A 477 -19.77 23.91 6.69
CA ASN A 477 -18.71 22.94 6.93
C ASN A 477 -19.23 21.75 7.76
N ALA A 478 -20.00 22.02 8.81
CA ALA A 478 -20.62 20.99 9.63
C ALA A 478 -21.60 20.11 8.84
N LEU A 479 -22.42 20.70 7.97
CA LEU A 479 -23.33 19.97 7.08
C LEU A 479 -22.58 19.00 6.16
N GLN A 480 -21.51 19.46 5.51
CA GLN A 480 -20.70 18.61 4.62
C GLN A 480 -20.03 17.46 5.37
N ILE A 481 -19.45 17.74 6.54
CA ILE A 481 -18.84 16.69 7.38
C ILE A 481 -19.90 15.70 7.87
N ALA A 482 -21.05 16.17 8.34
CA ALA A 482 -22.13 15.31 8.83
C ALA A 482 -22.64 14.38 7.72
N ARG A 483 -22.88 14.92 6.52
CA ARG A 483 -23.31 14.14 5.34
C ARG A 483 -22.30 13.07 4.96
N THR A 484 -21.04 13.46 4.74
CA THR A 484 -19.98 12.51 4.34
C THR A 484 -19.64 11.48 5.42
N SER A 485 -19.82 11.81 6.70
CA SER A 485 -19.69 10.85 7.79
C SER A 485 -20.85 9.87 7.82
N TYR A 486 -22.08 10.34 7.60
CA TYR A 486 -23.28 9.52 7.51
C TYR A 486 -23.25 8.56 6.32
N GLU A 487 -22.71 8.96 5.17
CA GLU A 487 -22.55 8.09 3.99
C GLU A 487 -21.69 6.84 4.30
N ARG A 488 -20.92 6.84 5.38
CA ARG A 488 -20.09 5.70 5.80
C ARG A 488 -20.77 4.75 6.76
N GLU A 489 -21.93 5.13 7.30
CA GLU A 489 -22.69 4.28 8.22
C GLU A 489 -23.27 3.07 7.49
N ASP A 490 -23.34 1.94 8.21
CA ASP A 490 -23.92 0.69 7.70
C ASP A 490 -25.42 0.83 7.41
N ILE A 491 -26.11 1.76 8.09
CA ILE A 491 -27.54 1.97 7.97
C ILE A 491 -27.79 3.42 7.59
N ARG A 492 -28.48 3.62 6.46
CA ARG A 492 -28.90 4.93 5.99
C ARG A 492 -30.44 4.99 6.03
N LEU A 493 -30.94 6.05 6.64
CA LEU A 493 -32.36 6.43 6.69
C LEU A 493 -32.85 6.94 5.32
N ASP A 494 -32.37 8.10 4.86
CA ASP A 494 -32.84 8.74 3.62
C ASP A 494 -31.84 9.77 3.06
N GLU A 495 -31.40 9.61 1.81
CA GLU A 495 -30.53 10.58 1.11
C GLU A 495 -31.26 11.90 0.79
N TRP A 496 -32.56 11.84 0.46
CA TRP A 496 -33.32 13.03 0.04
C TRP A 496 -33.48 14.05 1.17
N THR A 497 -33.36 13.62 2.42
CA THR A 497 -33.38 14.53 3.57
C THR A 497 -32.15 15.44 3.58
N TRP A 498 -30.97 14.93 3.21
CA TRP A 498 -29.76 15.75 3.10
C TRP A 498 -29.91 16.84 2.05
N ASP A 499 -30.43 16.51 0.87
CA ASP A 499 -30.63 17.49 -0.20
C ASP A 499 -31.66 18.56 0.21
N ARG A 500 -32.72 18.18 0.94
CA ARG A 500 -33.69 19.15 1.49
C ARG A 500 -33.04 20.09 2.51
N ILE A 501 -32.22 19.56 3.42
CA ILE A 501 -31.48 20.37 4.39
C ILE A 501 -30.54 21.32 3.67
N GLU A 502 -29.82 20.86 2.65
CA GLU A 502 -28.89 21.67 1.87
C GLU A 502 -29.58 22.80 1.11
N ILE A 503 -30.71 22.53 0.43
CA ILE A 503 -31.50 23.55 -0.27
C ILE A 503 -32.02 24.63 0.69
N CYS A 504 -32.37 24.24 1.92
CA CYS A 504 -32.91 25.15 2.92
C CYS A 504 -31.84 25.71 3.89
N ALA A 505 -30.56 25.36 3.70
CA ALA A 505 -29.49 25.58 4.67
C ALA A 505 -29.36 27.06 5.06
N ASP A 506 -29.40 27.98 4.09
CA ASP A 506 -29.23 29.41 4.36
C ASP A 506 -30.36 30.00 5.21
N ALA A 507 -31.60 29.55 5.01
CA ALA A 507 -32.74 29.99 5.82
C ALA A 507 -32.74 29.32 7.20
N PHE A 508 -32.39 28.02 7.24
CA PHE A 508 -32.35 27.23 8.47
C PHE A 508 -31.24 27.71 9.39
N PHE A 509 -30.01 27.89 8.89
CA PHE A 509 -28.85 28.26 9.71
C PHE A 509 -29.00 29.63 10.37
N VAL A 510 -29.58 30.62 9.67
CA VAL A 510 -29.83 31.95 10.24
C VAL A 510 -30.78 31.86 11.43
N HIS A 511 -31.96 31.24 11.22
CA HIS A 511 -32.96 31.11 12.27
C HIS A 511 -32.47 30.25 13.44
N PHE A 512 -31.77 29.16 13.12
CA PHE A 512 -31.20 28.25 14.08
C PHE A 512 -30.12 28.91 14.95
N TYR A 513 -29.27 29.75 14.36
CA TYR A 513 -28.24 30.50 15.09
C TYR A 513 -28.86 31.58 15.99
N GLU A 514 -29.90 32.28 15.51
CA GLU A 514 -30.66 33.25 16.31
C GLU A 514 -31.32 32.59 17.53
N ASP A 515 -31.96 31.43 17.35
CA ASP A 515 -32.60 30.68 18.44
C ASP A 515 -31.57 30.16 19.47
N LEU A 516 -30.41 29.72 19.00
CA LEU A 516 -29.27 29.35 19.85
C LEU A 516 -28.78 30.54 20.69
N LEU A 517 -28.67 31.73 20.11
CA LEU A 517 -28.23 32.95 20.80
C LEU A 517 -29.28 33.55 21.74
N ALA A 518 -30.57 33.37 21.45
CA ALA A 518 -31.66 34.01 22.18
C ALA A 518 -31.78 33.57 23.66
N ASN A 519 -31.01 32.56 24.11
CA ASN A 519 -31.11 31.94 25.44
C ASN A 519 -32.50 31.32 25.75
N GLU A 520 -33.41 31.26 24.76
CA GLU A 520 -34.72 30.63 24.93
C GLU A 520 -34.67 29.10 24.71
N LEU A 521 -33.67 28.62 23.96
CA LEU A 521 -33.37 27.20 23.87
C LEU A 521 -32.48 26.77 25.04
N SER A 522 -33.07 26.38 26.17
CA SER A 522 -32.36 25.50 27.10
C SER A 522 -31.98 24.19 26.35
N PRO A 523 -31.00 23.39 26.81
CA PRO A 523 -30.68 22.05 26.26
C PRO A 523 -31.86 21.05 26.19
N ARG A 524 -33.09 21.48 26.45
CA ARG A 524 -34.34 20.71 26.39
C ARG A 524 -35.22 20.99 25.17
N THR A 525 -34.86 21.92 24.28
CA THR A 525 -35.87 22.53 23.39
C THR A 525 -35.91 21.94 21.98
N ILE A 526 -34.83 21.31 21.51
CA ILE A 526 -34.82 20.48 20.30
C ILE A 526 -34.50 19.05 20.72
N GLN A 527 -35.54 18.25 20.91
CA GLN A 527 -35.42 16.81 21.15
C GLN A 527 -36.05 16.11 19.96
N ILE A 528 -35.23 15.71 18.99
CA ILE A 528 -35.71 14.82 17.94
C ILE A 528 -35.46 13.39 18.45
N PRO A 529 -36.50 12.55 18.56
CA PRO A 529 -36.30 11.19 19.02
C PRO A 529 -35.44 10.41 18.01
N MET A 530 -34.58 9.53 18.52
CA MET A 530 -33.78 8.64 17.68
C MET A 530 -34.66 7.66 16.91
N ILE A 531 -34.11 7.01 15.88
CA ILE A 531 -34.80 5.95 15.15
C ILE A 531 -34.16 4.61 15.48
N GLU A 532 -34.97 3.64 15.88
CA GLU A 532 -34.55 2.26 16.06
C GLU A 532 -34.48 1.54 14.73
N ALA A 533 -33.38 0.85 14.48
CA ALA A 533 -33.21 -0.05 13.37
C ALA A 533 -32.75 -1.43 13.86
N MET A 534 -33.31 -2.48 13.27
CA MET A 534 -32.87 -3.86 13.49
C MET A 534 -31.97 -4.27 12.33
N THR A 535 -30.74 -4.64 12.62
CA THR A 535 -29.75 -5.09 11.63
C THR A 535 -29.44 -6.56 11.77
N PRO A 536 -29.37 -7.33 10.68
CA PRO A 536 -28.94 -8.72 10.75
C PRO A 536 -27.45 -8.80 11.09
N LYS A 537 -27.10 -9.59 12.11
CA LYS A 537 -25.72 -9.94 12.47
C LYS A 537 -25.32 -11.30 11.90
N LYS A 538 -26.24 -12.27 11.92
CA LYS A 538 -26.18 -13.58 11.27
C LYS A 538 -27.61 -13.95 10.81
N LEU A 539 -27.77 -15.02 10.05
CA LEU A 539 -29.12 -15.55 9.80
C LEU A 539 -29.84 -15.78 11.15
N ASP A 540 -31.05 -15.23 11.27
CA ASP A 540 -31.90 -15.24 12.47
C ASP A 540 -31.36 -14.52 13.72
N VAL A 541 -30.21 -13.85 13.66
CA VAL A 541 -29.66 -13.03 14.76
C VAL A 541 -29.71 -11.56 14.38
N GLN A 542 -30.55 -10.79 15.06
CA GLN A 542 -30.62 -9.34 14.85
C GLN A 542 -29.92 -8.56 15.97
N ARG A 543 -29.28 -7.45 15.57
CA ARG A 543 -28.71 -6.44 16.43
C ARG A 543 -29.53 -5.17 16.30
N ARG A 544 -29.99 -4.69 17.45
CA ARG A 544 -30.67 -3.41 17.58
C ARG A 544 -29.66 -2.26 17.53
N LYS A 545 -29.92 -1.24 16.71
CA LYS A 545 -29.18 0.03 16.69
C LYS A 545 -30.15 1.21 16.87
N LEU A 546 -29.69 2.25 17.53
CA LEU A 546 -30.37 3.55 17.62
C LEU A 546 -29.58 4.53 16.76
N ILE A 547 -30.28 5.26 15.89
CA ILE A 547 -29.69 6.13 14.86
C ILE A 547 -30.21 7.55 15.08
N TYR A 548 -29.33 8.54 14.99
CA TYR A 548 -29.71 9.95 15.01
C TYR A 548 -30.34 10.37 13.68
N CYS A 549 -31.26 11.33 13.71
CA CYS A 549 -31.76 11.92 12.48
C CYS A 549 -30.73 12.87 11.85
N HIS A 550 -30.93 13.24 10.58
CA HIS A 550 -29.96 14.04 9.81
C HIS A 550 -29.71 15.42 10.44
N GLU A 551 -30.77 16.10 10.87
CA GLU A 551 -30.71 17.40 11.51
C GLU A 551 -29.82 17.35 12.76
N GLU A 552 -29.97 16.32 13.59
CA GLU A 552 -29.15 16.13 14.80
C GLU A 552 -27.69 15.86 14.47
N LEU A 553 -27.41 15.09 13.41
CA LEU A 553 -26.03 14.87 12.97
C LEU A 553 -25.35 16.19 12.57
N VAL A 554 -26.07 17.11 11.92
CA VAL A 554 -25.56 18.47 11.61
C VAL A 554 -25.27 19.25 12.90
N LEU A 555 -26.15 19.18 13.90
CA LEU A 555 -25.98 19.87 15.17
C LEU A 555 -24.80 19.34 15.98
N GLN A 556 -24.72 18.01 16.11
CA GLN A 556 -23.59 17.33 16.70
C GLN A 556 -22.30 17.75 16.01
N GLN A 557 -22.29 17.80 14.68
CA GLN A 557 -21.10 18.17 13.94
C GLN A 557 -20.72 19.65 14.12
N TYR A 558 -21.69 20.56 14.20
CA TYR A 558 -21.41 21.96 14.47
C TYR A 558 -20.73 22.14 15.84
N VAL A 559 -21.27 21.50 16.87
CA VAL A 559 -20.68 21.52 18.22
C VAL A 559 -19.28 20.89 18.23
N LEU A 560 -19.07 19.80 17.49
CA LEU A 560 -17.75 19.18 17.35
C LEU A 560 -16.76 20.07 16.59
N ASN A 561 -17.19 20.78 15.54
CA ASN A 561 -16.34 21.72 14.82
C ASN A 561 -15.90 22.87 15.76
N GLU A 562 -16.82 23.47 16.51
CA GLU A 562 -16.49 24.49 17.51
C GLU A 562 -15.54 23.94 18.60
N LEU A 563 -15.79 22.72 19.05
CA LEU A 563 -14.99 22.06 20.09
C LEU A 563 -13.56 21.75 19.65
N LEU A 564 -13.42 21.19 18.46
CA LEU A 564 -12.20 20.53 18.00
C LEU A 564 -11.37 21.40 17.05
N SER A 565 -11.95 22.45 16.45
CA SER A 565 -11.21 23.38 15.61
C SER A 565 -10.20 24.20 16.40
N ARG A 566 -9.26 24.81 15.67
CA ARG A 566 -8.27 25.72 16.26
C ARG A 566 -8.98 26.89 16.96
N GLY A 567 -8.53 27.17 18.18
CA GLY A 567 -8.90 28.38 18.92
C GLY A 567 -8.04 29.59 18.50
N CYS A 568 -8.45 30.79 18.91
CA CYS A 568 -7.65 32.01 18.78
C CYS A 568 -6.33 31.94 19.54
N TYR A 569 -6.24 31.04 20.53
CA TYR A 569 -5.03 30.80 21.32
C TYR A 569 -4.64 29.33 21.24
N SER A 570 -3.35 29.05 20.99
CA SER A 570 -2.79 27.69 20.88
C SER A 570 -3.09 26.82 22.11
N GLN A 571 -3.21 27.44 23.29
CA GLN A 571 -3.49 26.76 24.56
C GLN A 571 -4.90 26.15 24.63
N TYR A 572 -5.88 26.64 23.86
CA TYR A 572 -7.24 26.09 23.88
C TYR A 572 -7.24 24.62 23.45
N GLU A 573 -6.56 24.34 22.33
CA GLU A 573 -6.51 23.02 21.72
C GLU A 573 -5.86 21.97 22.63
N GLU A 574 -4.79 22.37 23.34
CA GLU A 574 -4.03 21.51 24.26
C GLU A 574 -4.89 20.94 25.40
N PHE A 575 -5.95 21.65 25.79
CA PHE A 575 -6.83 21.22 26.88
C PHE A 575 -7.93 20.27 26.44
N ILE A 576 -8.37 20.30 25.18
CA ILE A 576 -9.46 19.45 24.69
C ILE A 576 -8.95 18.03 24.44
N PRO A 577 -9.57 16.98 25.05
CA PRO A 577 -9.08 15.62 24.92
C PRO A 577 -9.36 15.08 23.51
N ALA A 578 -8.32 14.83 22.72
CA ALA A 578 -8.47 14.30 21.38
C ALA A 578 -7.19 13.63 20.87
N ILE A 579 -7.35 12.63 20.00
CA ILE A 579 -6.29 12.20 19.09
C ILE A 579 -6.46 12.97 17.79
N ARG A 580 -5.44 13.75 17.42
CA ARG A 580 -5.47 14.66 16.28
C ARG A 580 -4.45 14.20 15.24
N TYR A 581 -4.80 14.39 13.99
CA TYR A 581 -3.92 14.17 12.86
C TYR A 581 -3.84 15.45 12.05
N GLN A 582 -2.62 15.88 11.77
CA GLN A 582 -2.36 16.99 10.86
C GLN A 582 -1.27 16.56 9.89
N SER A 583 -1.50 16.80 8.60
CA SER A 583 -0.49 16.57 7.57
C SER A 583 0.81 17.32 7.93
N GLY A 584 1.97 16.68 7.78
CA GLY A 584 3.27 17.23 8.20
C GLY A 584 3.63 16.97 9.67
N ARG A 585 2.72 17.28 10.61
CA ARG A 585 2.93 17.06 12.07
C ARG A 585 2.72 15.61 12.51
N GLY A 586 1.91 14.84 11.77
CA GLY A 586 1.53 13.48 12.13
C GLY A 586 0.45 13.45 13.21
N THR A 587 0.38 12.32 13.93
CA THR A 587 -0.64 12.07 14.96
C THR A 587 -0.14 12.51 16.33
N TYR A 588 -0.96 13.26 17.07
CA TYR A 588 -0.64 13.71 18.43
C TYR A 588 -1.87 13.67 19.34
N MET A 589 -1.63 13.56 20.65
CA MET A 589 -2.66 13.59 21.67
C MET A 589 -2.75 14.99 22.29
N THR A 590 -3.98 15.40 22.60
CA THR A 590 -4.29 16.62 23.36
C THR A 590 -5.23 16.26 24.50
N GLY A 591 -5.27 17.09 25.54
CA GLY A 591 -6.15 16.89 26.68
C GLY A 591 -5.54 17.36 27.99
N TYR A 592 -6.37 17.94 28.86
CA TYR A 592 -5.97 18.34 30.20
C TYR A 592 -5.46 17.14 31.03
N GLY A 593 -4.19 17.16 31.45
CA GLY A 593 -3.57 16.09 32.21
C GLY A 593 -2.87 15.02 31.35
N TYR A 594 -2.78 15.25 30.03
CA TYR A 594 -2.12 14.38 29.06
C TYR A 594 -0.93 15.07 28.36
N GLN A 595 -0.51 16.24 28.84
CA GLN A 595 0.56 17.04 28.20
C GLN A 595 1.95 16.36 28.22
N ASP A 596 2.18 15.43 29.15
CA ASP A 596 3.46 14.71 29.31
C ASP A 596 3.51 13.37 28.53
N ILE A 597 2.50 13.11 27.68
CA ILE A 597 2.43 11.90 26.85
C ILE A 597 3.00 12.22 25.47
N ASP A 598 4.22 11.73 25.23
CA ASP A 598 4.95 11.98 23.99
C ASP A 598 4.62 10.97 22.88
N GLU A 599 3.93 9.87 23.20
CA GLU A 599 3.66 8.76 22.30
C GLU A 599 2.16 8.45 22.24
N VAL A 600 1.60 8.46 21.02
CA VAL A 600 0.18 8.14 20.80
C VAL A 600 -0.01 6.64 20.71
N VAL A 601 -0.76 6.09 21.67
CA VAL A 601 -1.08 4.64 21.73
C VAL A 601 -2.48 4.29 21.22
N SER A 602 -3.32 5.29 20.92
CA SER A 602 -4.67 5.13 20.36
C SER A 602 -4.69 5.48 18.88
N PHE A 603 -5.04 4.50 18.04
CA PHE A 603 -4.97 4.63 16.59
C PHE A 603 -6.33 4.87 15.92
N ALA A 604 -7.43 4.72 16.65
CA ALA A 604 -8.76 4.95 16.11
C ALA A 604 -9.23 6.40 16.29
N TYR A 605 -10.20 6.81 15.46
CA TYR A 605 -10.88 8.10 15.53
C TYR A 605 -9.91 9.30 15.61
N GLN A 606 -8.84 9.24 14.82
CA GLN A 606 -7.88 10.34 14.69
C GLN A 606 -8.55 11.48 13.92
N ILE A 607 -8.70 12.63 14.56
CA ILE A 607 -9.41 13.77 13.99
C ILE A 607 -8.54 14.41 12.91
N ASP A 608 -9.05 14.47 11.68
CA ASP A 608 -8.41 15.18 10.59
C ASP A 608 -8.59 16.68 10.80
N MET A 609 -7.50 17.34 11.22
CA MET A 609 -7.51 18.76 11.51
C MET A 609 -7.73 19.60 10.26
N SER A 610 -7.35 19.12 9.07
CA SER A 610 -7.61 19.84 7.82
C SER A 610 -9.11 19.82 7.48
N ALA A 611 -9.79 18.69 7.72
CA ALA A 611 -11.24 18.60 7.54
C ALA A 611 -12.01 19.48 8.55
N ILE A 612 -11.69 19.37 9.84
CA ILE A 612 -12.38 20.15 10.90
C ILE A 612 -12.16 21.65 10.75
N ASN A 613 -10.97 22.09 10.35
CA ASN A 613 -10.67 23.51 10.15
C ASN A 613 -11.13 24.02 8.77
N GLY A 614 -11.64 23.18 7.87
CA GLY A 614 -12.06 23.60 6.52
C GLY A 614 -10.89 23.96 5.59
N ASP A 615 -9.72 23.36 5.81
CA ASP A 615 -8.49 23.59 5.03
C ASP A 615 -8.38 22.64 3.81
N SER A 616 -9.21 21.60 3.76
CA SER A 616 -9.25 20.59 2.70
C SER A 616 -10.67 20.23 2.29
N LYS A 617 -10.85 19.71 1.07
CA LYS A 617 -12.14 19.16 0.62
C LYS A 617 -12.57 18.01 1.51
N ILE A 618 -13.80 18.08 2.01
CA ILE A 618 -14.38 17.07 2.89
C ILE A 618 -14.92 15.92 2.03
N GLU A 619 -14.13 14.86 1.92
CA GLU A 619 -14.55 13.63 1.21
C GLU A 619 -14.89 12.50 2.18
N ASN A 620 -14.46 12.64 3.43
CA ASN A 620 -14.21 11.52 4.32
C ASN A 620 -14.64 11.82 5.77
N GLY A 621 -15.60 12.72 5.98
CA GLY A 621 -15.99 13.14 7.33
C GLY A 621 -14.87 13.84 8.10
N MET A 622 -14.92 13.79 9.44
CA MET A 622 -13.94 14.46 10.32
C MET A 622 -12.76 13.59 10.76
N TYR A 623 -12.81 12.28 10.52
CA TYR A 623 -11.75 11.37 10.93
C TYR A 623 -10.84 11.02 9.76
N ARG A 624 -9.54 10.90 10.06
CA ARG A 624 -8.56 10.33 9.14
C ARG A 624 -9.07 8.98 8.63
N PRO A 625 -8.87 8.66 7.33
CA PRO A 625 -9.34 7.41 6.76
C PRO A 625 -8.96 6.19 7.62
N PHE A 626 -9.92 5.29 7.81
CA PHE A 626 -9.76 4.07 8.63
C PHE A 626 -8.48 3.30 8.24
N TYR A 627 -8.22 3.21 6.94
CA TYR A 627 -7.10 2.44 6.40
C TYR A 627 -5.75 2.99 6.87
N ASP A 628 -5.56 4.31 6.79
CA ASP A 628 -4.31 4.94 7.20
C ASP A 628 -4.07 4.76 8.71
N CYS A 629 -5.14 4.90 9.50
CA CYS A 629 -5.12 4.65 10.94
C CYS A 629 -4.75 3.19 11.27
N TRP A 630 -5.34 2.23 10.54
CA TRP A 630 -5.10 0.80 10.73
C TRP A 630 -3.69 0.40 10.30
N LYS A 631 -3.19 0.96 9.19
CA LYS A 631 -1.81 0.72 8.72
C LYS A 631 -0.80 1.16 9.78
N ASP A 632 -0.95 2.36 10.32
CA ASP A 632 -0.07 2.87 11.38
C ASP A 632 -0.15 2.00 12.64
N TYR A 633 -1.36 1.51 12.98
CA TYR A 633 -1.57 0.59 14.10
C TYR A 633 -0.80 -0.72 13.93
N ILE A 634 -0.88 -1.38 12.76
CA ILE A 634 -0.14 -2.61 12.49
C ILE A 634 1.37 -2.37 12.47
N GLN A 635 1.80 -1.31 11.79
CA GLN A 635 3.22 -0.96 11.72
C GLN A 635 3.79 -0.70 13.12
N TYR A 636 3.02 -0.06 14.00
CA TYR A 636 3.40 0.17 15.39
C TYR A 636 3.56 -1.13 16.19
N VAL A 637 2.69 -2.13 15.98
CA VAL A 637 2.82 -3.44 16.60
C VAL A 637 4.06 -4.18 16.07
N GLN A 638 4.25 -4.21 14.75
CA GLN A 638 5.37 -4.89 14.09
C GLN A 638 6.74 -4.30 14.47
N ASP A 639 6.88 -2.98 14.51
CA ASP A 639 8.07 -2.29 15.03
C ASP A 639 8.35 -2.72 16.48
N GLY A 640 7.29 -2.87 17.27
CA GLY A 640 7.40 -3.30 18.67
C GLY A 640 7.96 -4.70 18.78
N ILE A 641 7.42 -5.64 18.00
CA ILE A 641 7.88 -7.03 17.96
C ILE A 641 9.38 -7.08 17.62
N GLN A 642 9.82 -6.32 16.62
CA GLN A 642 11.23 -6.29 16.22
C GLN A 642 12.14 -5.76 17.34
N ARG A 643 11.70 -4.70 18.03
CA ARG A 643 12.45 -4.01 19.10
C ARG A 643 12.44 -4.74 20.45
N LEU A 644 11.61 -5.76 20.65
CA LEU A 644 11.58 -6.53 21.90
C LEU A 644 12.94 -7.16 22.25
N ASN A 645 13.31 -7.07 23.52
CA ASN A 645 14.50 -7.68 24.12
C ASN A 645 14.30 -9.18 24.37
N GLY A 646 14.62 -10.00 23.37
CA GLY A 646 14.51 -11.47 23.40
C GLY A 646 13.97 -12.01 22.09
N ASN A 647 14.02 -13.33 21.88
CA ASN A 647 13.39 -13.99 20.73
C ASN A 647 11.98 -14.50 21.04
N THR A 648 11.59 -14.52 22.31
CA THR A 648 10.24 -14.91 22.76
C THR A 648 9.36 -13.68 22.94
N VAL A 649 8.16 -13.74 22.36
CA VAL A 649 7.14 -12.70 22.40
C VAL A 649 5.89 -13.26 23.06
N TYR A 650 5.53 -12.71 24.22
CA TYR A 650 4.23 -12.91 24.83
C TYR A 650 3.26 -11.86 24.28
N ARG A 651 2.05 -12.27 23.92
CA ARG A 651 1.04 -11.41 23.29
C ARG A 651 -0.34 -11.65 23.89
N VAL A 652 -1.14 -10.60 23.98
CA VAL A 652 -2.56 -10.70 24.36
C VAL A 652 -3.36 -9.68 23.56
N LYS A 653 -4.52 -10.12 23.06
CA LYS A 653 -5.56 -9.25 22.50
C LYS A 653 -6.76 -9.20 23.45
N LEU A 654 -7.13 -7.99 23.86
CA LEU A 654 -8.26 -7.71 24.75
C LEU A 654 -9.35 -6.95 23.99
N ASP A 655 -10.61 -7.19 24.37
CA ASP A 655 -11.79 -6.52 23.84
C ASP A 655 -12.72 -6.10 24.98
N ILE A 656 -13.50 -5.03 24.80
CA ILE A 656 -14.47 -4.59 25.81
C ILE A 656 -15.86 -5.12 25.45
N LYS A 657 -16.43 -5.91 26.36
CA LYS A 657 -17.73 -6.54 26.14
C LYS A 657 -18.84 -5.48 26.07
N GLY A 658 -19.50 -5.41 24.91
CA GLY A 658 -20.65 -4.52 24.71
C GLY A 658 -20.32 -3.04 24.95
N PHE A 659 -19.15 -2.59 24.49
CA PHE A 659 -18.54 -1.32 24.88
C PHE A 659 -19.53 -0.13 24.91
N TYR A 660 -20.16 0.19 23.77
CA TYR A 660 -21.12 1.30 23.66
C TYR A 660 -22.34 1.17 24.57
N ASP A 661 -22.80 -0.05 24.84
CA ASP A 661 -23.98 -0.33 25.66
C ASP A 661 -23.69 -0.14 27.16
N ASN A 662 -22.41 -0.21 27.55
CA ASN A 662 -21.97 -0.14 28.94
C ASN A 662 -21.33 1.19 29.35
N ILE A 663 -21.18 2.16 28.42
CA ILE A 663 -20.68 3.50 28.75
C ILE A 663 -21.68 4.23 29.65
N LYS A 664 -21.21 4.71 30.81
CA LYS A 664 -22.03 5.40 31.82
C LYS A 664 -21.94 6.93 31.72
N ARG A 665 -23.04 7.61 31.98
CA ARG A 665 -23.17 9.08 31.91
C ARG A 665 -22.15 9.83 32.75
N HIS A 666 -21.89 9.38 33.97
CA HIS A 666 -20.94 10.04 34.87
C HIS A 666 -19.47 9.88 34.43
N ILE A 667 -19.14 8.81 33.68
CA ILE A 667 -17.78 8.60 33.15
C ILE A 667 -17.49 9.63 32.07
N VAL A 668 -18.43 9.84 31.14
CA VAL A 668 -18.33 10.90 30.11
C VAL A 668 -18.23 12.27 30.76
N ARG A 669 -19.05 12.53 31.79
CA ARG A 669 -19.00 13.79 32.56
C ARG A 669 -17.62 14.05 33.15
N ASN A 670 -17.03 13.04 33.80
CA ASN A 670 -15.73 13.15 34.46
C ASN A 670 -14.60 13.36 33.44
N ALA A 671 -14.69 12.71 32.28
CA ALA A 671 -13.71 12.81 31.21
C ALA A 671 -13.66 14.21 30.56
N LEU A 672 -14.80 14.93 30.50
CA LEU A 672 -14.91 16.18 29.72
C LEU A 672 -14.97 17.47 30.55
N TYR A 673 -15.56 17.45 31.76
CA TYR A 673 -15.90 18.68 32.48
C TYR A 673 -14.69 19.56 32.77
N LYS A 674 -13.65 18.98 33.37
CA LYS A 674 -12.42 19.70 33.72
C LYS A 674 -11.67 20.20 32.48
N PRO A 675 -11.44 19.39 31.43
CA PRO A 675 -10.90 19.88 30.16
C PRO A 675 -11.62 21.10 29.58
N PHE A 676 -12.96 21.04 29.47
CA PHE A 676 -13.76 22.13 28.91
C PHE A 676 -13.67 23.41 29.74
N GLN A 677 -13.70 23.27 31.07
CA GLN A 677 -13.52 24.40 31.99
C GLN A 677 -12.16 25.08 31.78
N GLN A 678 -11.08 24.34 31.54
CA GLN A 678 -9.76 24.93 31.29
C GLN A 678 -9.63 25.53 29.90
N ALA A 679 -10.19 24.87 28.88
CA ALA A 679 -10.16 25.36 27.50
C ALA A 679 -10.93 26.67 27.34
N LEU A 680 -12.17 26.74 27.83
CA LEU A 680 -13.06 27.90 27.65
C LEU A 680 -12.67 29.13 28.49
N ARG A 681 -11.78 28.95 29.47
CA ARG A 681 -11.08 30.06 30.16
C ARG A 681 -10.03 30.73 29.30
N LYS A 682 -9.49 30.02 28.31
CA LYS A 682 -8.38 30.49 27.46
C LYS A 682 -8.85 31.15 26.19
N ASP A 683 -9.95 30.66 25.63
CA ASP A 683 -10.55 31.23 24.43
C ASP A 683 -12.01 31.55 24.70
N ASP A 684 -12.28 32.85 24.85
CA ASP A 684 -13.61 33.34 25.10
C ASP A 684 -14.45 33.56 23.84
N SER A 685 -13.83 33.41 22.66
CA SER A 685 -14.49 33.58 21.37
C SER A 685 -15.30 32.34 20.92
N LYS A 686 -15.00 31.17 21.48
CA LYS A 686 -15.67 29.90 21.16
C LYS A 686 -16.99 29.74 21.91
N PHE A 687 -17.93 29.01 21.29
CA PHE A 687 -19.23 28.65 21.86
C PHE A 687 -20.07 29.85 22.32
N ALA A 688 -20.12 30.91 21.51
CA ALA A 688 -20.94 32.10 21.78
C ALA A 688 -22.41 31.75 22.11
N CYS A 689 -22.97 30.72 21.48
CA CYS A 689 -24.34 30.22 21.73
C CYS A 689 -24.56 29.58 23.10
N PHE A 690 -23.50 29.11 23.79
CA PHE A 690 -23.63 28.49 25.12
C PHE A 690 -23.28 29.44 26.27
N ARG A 691 -22.80 30.65 25.95
CA ARG A 691 -22.55 31.73 26.91
C ARG A 691 -23.90 32.43 27.17
N GLY A 692 -24.41 32.27 28.40
CA GLY A 692 -25.65 32.93 28.82
C GLY A 692 -25.54 34.46 28.81
N LYS A 693 -26.64 35.18 29.08
CA LYS A 693 -26.66 36.65 29.18
C LYS A 693 -25.84 37.22 30.36
N ASP A 694 -25.37 36.36 31.27
CA ASP A 694 -24.56 36.75 32.41
C ASP A 694 -23.07 36.81 32.03
N ASN A 695 -22.34 37.82 32.53
CA ASN A 695 -20.89 37.88 32.42
C ASN A 695 -20.27 36.62 33.05
N ASP A 696 -19.72 35.72 32.23
CA ASP A 696 -19.01 34.49 32.63
C ASP A 696 -17.49 34.66 32.43
N PRO A 697 -16.80 35.47 33.28
CA PRO A 697 -15.38 35.75 33.12
C PRO A 697 -14.48 34.51 33.30
N ASP A 698 -14.99 33.44 33.91
CA ASP A 698 -14.25 32.21 34.21
C ASP A 698 -14.61 31.03 33.28
N GLY A 699 -15.49 31.23 32.28
CA GLY A 699 -15.92 30.21 31.30
C GLY A 699 -16.61 28.97 31.88
N ASP A 700 -16.92 28.96 33.18
CA ASP A 700 -17.42 27.78 33.90
C ASP A 700 -18.90 27.52 33.60
N SER A 701 -19.69 28.58 33.41
CA SER A 701 -21.10 28.42 33.04
C SER A 701 -21.21 27.86 31.62
N CYS A 702 -20.40 28.38 30.69
CA CYS A 702 -20.32 27.89 29.32
C CYS A 702 -19.90 26.40 29.27
N ALA A 703 -18.85 26.03 30.01
CA ALA A 703 -18.37 24.64 30.08
C ALA A 703 -19.44 23.67 30.62
N ARG A 704 -20.21 24.11 31.63
CA ARG A 704 -21.31 23.32 32.21
C ARG A 704 -22.46 23.16 31.23
N ASN A 705 -22.85 24.23 30.54
CA ASN A 705 -23.93 24.20 29.54
C ASN A 705 -23.58 23.30 28.36
N LEU A 706 -22.35 23.41 27.83
CA LEU A 706 -21.84 22.55 26.77
C LEU A 706 -21.83 21.08 27.19
N LEU A 707 -21.35 20.79 28.40
CA LEU A 707 -21.31 19.43 28.92
C LEU A 707 -22.72 18.83 29.09
N GLU A 708 -23.65 19.58 29.68
CA GLU A 708 -25.04 19.11 29.83
C GLU A 708 -25.70 18.88 28.47
N TRP A 709 -25.40 19.70 27.46
CA TRP A 709 -25.86 19.47 26.10
C TRP A 709 -25.32 18.14 25.54
N ILE A 710 -24.00 17.91 25.59
CA ILE A 710 -23.37 16.65 25.11
C ILE A 710 -23.96 15.44 25.84
N LEU A 711 -24.12 15.51 27.16
CA LEU A 711 -24.70 14.42 27.95
C LEU A 711 -26.19 14.20 27.64
N SER A 712 -26.93 15.26 27.34
CA SER A 712 -28.33 15.13 26.91
C SER A 712 -28.45 14.44 25.56
N GLU A 713 -27.50 14.70 24.66
CA GLU A 713 -27.47 14.15 23.31
C GLU A 713 -27.11 12.66 23.31
N LEU A 714 -26.03 12.30 23.99
CA LEU A 714 -25.52 10.91 24.04
C LEU A 714 -26.45 9.95 24.80
N PHE A 715 -27.15 10.44 25.82
CA PHE A 715 -28.00 9.63 26.70
C PHE A 715 -29.49 9.91 26.49
N LYS A 716 -29.88 10.25 25.24
CA LYS A 716 -31.28 10.35 24.87
C LYS A 716 -32.05 9.09 25.23
N THR A 717 -33.22 9.29 25.80
CA THR A 717 -34.06 8.21 26.31
C THR A 717 -35.18 7.84 25.34
N GLU A 718 -35.56 8.75 24.44
CA GLU A 718 -36.71 8.58 23.55
C GLU A 718 -36.26 8.16 22.13
N TYR A 719 -36.99 7.21 21.55
CA TYR A 719 -36.77 6.74 20.18
C TYR A 719 -38.06 6.22 19.53
N TYR A 720 -38.16 6.33 18.21
CA TYR A 720 -39.21 5.70 17.41
C TYR A 720 -38.81 4.28 17.01
N SER A 721 -39.72 3.33 17.20
CA SER A 721 -39.58 1.96 16.69
C SER A 721 -39.86 1.95 15.19
N ALA A 722 -38.93 1.43 14.38
CA ALA A 722 -39.17 1.23 12.95
C ALA A 722 -40.24 0.16 12.68
N ALA A 723 -40.55 -0.71 13.64
CA ALA A 723 -41.52 -1.80 13.46
C ALA A 723 -42.98 -1.31 13.50
N ASP A 724 -43.28 -0.33 14.36
CA ASP A 724 -44.65 0.12 14.59
C ASP A 724 -44.83 1.65 14.59
N GLY A 725 -43.74 2.41 14.40
CA GLY A 725 -43.74 3.88 14.36
C GLY A 725 -44.05 4.55 15.70
N LYS A 726 -44.08 3.82 16.82
CA LYS A 726 -44.41 4.39 18.13
C LYS A 726 -43.16 4.88 18.86
N LEU A 727 -43.37 5.88 19.72
CA LEU A 727 -42.34 6.42 20.61
C LEU A 727 -42.17 5.52 21.84
N TYR A 728 -40.95 5.11 22.11
CA TYR A 728 -40.56 4.30 23.26
C TYR A 728 -39.47 5.01 24.09
N LYS A 729 -39.30 4.55 25.34
CA LYS A 729 -38.26 5.04 26.26
C LYS A 729 -37.28 3.93 26.63
N LYS A 730 -35.99 4.26 26.66
CA LYS A 730 -34.92 3.38 27.15
C LYS A 730 -35.16 3.04 28.62
N SER A 731 -34.75 1.83 29.01
CA SER A 731 -34.89 1.31 30.38
C SER A 731 -33.91 1.95 31.37
N ASP A 732 -32.75 2.40 30.90
CA ASP A 732 -31.72 3.07 31.69
C ASP A 732 -31.33 4.39 31.00
N GLU A 733 -31.48 5.50 31.72
CA GLU A 733 -31.20 6.85 31.24
C GLU A 733 -29.74 7.28 31.48
N ASN A 734 -28.97 6.47 32.22
CA ASN A 734 -27.60 6.79 32.63
C ASN A 734 -26.54 5.87 32.01
N CYS A 735 -26.95 4.97 31.12
CA CYS A 735 -26.09 4.00 30.46
C CYS A 735 -26.47 3.85 28.98
N ALA A 736 -25.52 3.31 28.21
CA ALA A 736 -25.61 3.07 26.78
C ALA A 736 -25.68 4.35 25.93
N ILE A 737 -24.69 4.57 25.06
CA ILE A 737 -24.74 5.62 24.05
C ILE A 737 -25.02 5.01 22.66
N PRO A 738 -25.75 5.71 21.78
CA PRO A 738 -25.96 5.26 20.40
C PRO A 738 -24.62 5.14 19.66
N GLN A 739 -24.51 4.19 18.73
CA GLN A 739 -23.38 4.09 17.81
C GLN A 739 -23.64 5.05 16.63
N GLY A 740 -23.17 6.29 16.77
CA GLY A 740 -23.24 7.31 15.73
C GLY A 740 -21.86 7.68 15.18
N PRO A 741 -21.80 8.30 13.98
CA PRO A 741 -20.57 8.44 13.21
C PRO A 741 -19.52 9.32 13.88
N ASN A 742 -19.93 10.44 14.49
CA ASN A 742 -19.00 11.48 14.93
C ASN A 742 -18.98 11.66 16.45
N LEU A 743 -20.05 12.18 17.07
CA LEU A 743 -20.04 12.49 18.52
C LEU A 743 -19.84 11.24 19.37
N SER A 744 -20.61 10.19 19.12
CA SER A 744 -20.48 8.93 19.88
C SER A 744 -19.10 8.30 19.71
N ALA A 745 -18.54 8.30 18.50
CA ALA A 745 -17.21 7.80 18.20
C ALA A 745 -16.09 8.59 18.94
N TYR A 746 -16.17 9.91 18.93
CA TYR A 746 -15.26 10.79 19.66
C TYR A 746 -15.26 10.45 21.16
N ILE A 747 -16.46 10.32 21.73
CA ILE A 747 -16.64 10.03 23.16
C ILE A 747 -16.16 8.63 23.50
N ALA A 748 -16.49 7.63 22.68
CA ALA A 748 -16.04 6.25 22.85
C ALA A 748 -14.50 6.17 22.88
N ASN A 749 -13.80 7.03 22.14
CA ASN A 749 -12.35 7.09 22.24
C ASN A 749 -11.86 7.77 23.53
N VAL A 750 -12.40 8.95 23.83
CA VAL A 750 -11.95 9.80 24.94
C VAL A 750 -12.14 9.14 26.31
N VAL A 751 -13.22 8.37 26.52
CA VAL A 751 -13.47 7.70 27.80
C VAL A 751 -12.40 6.66 28.17
N LEU A 752 -11.61 6.19 27.21
CA LEU A 752 -10.53 5.21 27.43
C LEU A 752 -9.16 5.85 27.65
N PHE A 753 -9.03 7.18 27.56
CA PHE A 753 -7.73 7.86 27.75
C PHE A 753 -7.13 7.65 29.13
N GLU A 754 -7.95 7.45 30.18
CA GLU A 754 -7.45 7.13 31.51
C GLU A 754 -6.74 5.75 31.54
N VAL A 755 -7.23 4.78 30.77
CA VAL A 755 -6.58 3.48 30.59
C VAL A 755 -5.25 3.68 29.88
N ASP A 756 -5.27 4.41 28.75
CA ASP A 756 -4.08 4.67 27.94
C ASP A 756 -2.97 5.33 28.78
N LYS A 757 -3.32 6.33 29.61
CA LYS A 757 -2.37 7.03 30.48
C LYS A 757 -1.73 6.12 31.53
N LYS A 758 -2.55 5.35 32.28
CA LYS A 758 -2.02 4.45 33.33
C LYS A 758 -1.11 3.37 32.74
N VAL A 759 -1.46 2.84 31.56
CA VAL A 759 -0.62 1.86 30.88
C VAL A 759 0.66 2.50 30.34
N TYR A 760 0.56 3.69 29.74
CA TYR A 760 1.71 4.43 29.22
C TYR A 760 2.76 4.72 30.30
N GLU A 761 2.34 5.13 31.50
CA GLU A 761 3.25 5.38 32.63
C GLU A 761 4.09 4.12 32.99
N ILE A 762 3.45 2.95 33.01
CA ILE A 762 4.13 1.65 33.27
C ILE A 762 5.06 1.29 32.12
N VAL A 763 4.59 1.40 30.88
CA VAL A 763 5.38 1.08 29.67
C VAL A 763 6.63 1.99 29.60
N LYS A 764 6.48 3.28 29.88
CA LYS A 764 7.58 4.26 29.93
C LYS A 764 8.60 3.90 31.01
N GLU A 765 8.16 3.55 32.22
CA GLU A 765 9.06 3.16 33.31
C GLU A 765 9.82 1.85 33.03
N VAL A 766 9.13 0.87 32.46
CA VAL A 766 9.71 -0.43 32.09
C VAL A 766 10.73 -0.27 30.97
N ASN A 767 10.38 0.44 29.90
CA ASN A 767 11.25 0.59 28.74
C ASN A 767 12.43 1.55 29.00
N ALA A 768 12.33 2.47 29.97
CA ALA A 768 13.44 3.37 30.36
C ALA A 768 14.67 2.62 30.92
N LYS A 769 14.53 1.35 31.30
CA LYS A 769 15.60 0.50 31.84
C LYS A 769 16.36 -0.28 30.74
N CYS A 770 16.01 -0.08 29.47
CA CYS A 770 16.60 -0.76 28.31
C CYS A 770 17.69 0.08 27.62
N GLU A 771 18.52 -0.58 26.81
CA GLU A 771 19.45 0.08 25.89
C GLU A 771 18.71 0.92 24.83
N GLU A 772 19.36 1.94 24.26
CA GLU A 772 18.84 2.70 23.11
C GLU A 772 18.39 1.71 22.01
N ASP A 773 17.20 1.94 21.45
CA ASP A 773 16.49 1.13 20.45
C ASP A 773 15.74 -0.14 20.91
N LYS A 774 15.93 -0.59 22.15
CA LYS A 774 15.26 -1.81 22.65
C LYS A 774 14.10 -1.54 23.60
N ILE A 775 13.09 -2.41 23.57
CA ILE A 775 11.94 -2.35 24.48
C ILE A 775 11.67 -3.71 25.14
N VAL A 776 10.96 -3.71 26.27
CA VAL A 776 10.48 -4.93 26.94
C VAL A 776 8.99 -5.13 26.72
N VAL A 777 8.25 -4.06 26.50
CA VAL A 777 6.79 -4.10 26.34
C VAL A 777 6.29 -2.99 25.42
N ARG A 778 5.21 -3.26 24.70
CA ARG A 778 4.46 -2.27 23.91
C ARG A 778 2.96 -2.47 24.09
N TYR A 779 2.24 -1.36 24.11
CA TYR A 779 0.79 -1.28 24.22
C TYR A 779 0.23 -0.37 23.14
N CYS A 780 -0.88 -0.78 22.53
CA CYS A 780 -1.66 0.07 21.63
C CYS A 780 -3.12 -0.35 21.61
N ARG A 781 -3.98 0.56 21.15
CA ARG A 781 -5.43 0.40 21.12
C ARG A 781 -6.06 0.92 19.83
N TYR A 782 -7.09 0.23 19.37
CA TYR A 782 -7.98 0.64 18.28
C TYR A 782 -9.43 0.57 18.76
N VAL A 783 -9.95 1.68 19.30
CA VAL A 783 -11.25 1.74 20.01
C VAL A 783 -11.26 0.81 21.23
N ASP A 784 -12.03 -0.28 21.23
CA ASP A 784 -12.14 -1.25 22.32
C ASP A 784 -11.16 -2.41 22.18
N ASP A 785 -10.54 -2.58 21.02
CA ASP A 785 -9.49 -3.56 20.78
C ASP A 785 -8.14 -3.07 21.34
N MET A 786 -7.58 -3.79 22.31
CA MET A 786 -6.27 -3.48 22.92
C MET A 786 -5.28 -4.61 22.71
N ILE A 787 -4.01 -4.26 22.46
CA ILE A 787 -2.93 -5.20 22.26
C ILE A 787 -1.77 -4.90 23.20
N ILE A 788 -1.25 -5.97 23.79
CA ILE A 788 -0.03 -5.95 24.58
C ILE A 788 0.91 -6.99 24.00
N ILE A 789 2.15 -6.58 23.73
CA ILE A 789 3.26 -7.48 23.39
C ILE A 789 4.41 -7.24 24.37
N SER A 790 5.03 -8.30 24.87
CA SER A 790 6.15 -8.20 25.80
C SER A 790 7.12 -9.36 25.66
N SER A 791 8.40 -9.13 25.97
CA SER A 791 9.38 -10.20 26.15
C SER A 791 9.36 -10.80 27.56
N ASN A 792 8.52 -10.26 28.46
CA ASN A 792 8.39 -10.72 29.84
C ASN A 792 6.91 -10.93 30.21
N GLN A 793 6.54 -12.18 30.48
CA GLN A 793 5.18 -12.56 30.82
C GLN A 793 4.63 -11.85 32.07
N SER A 794 5.45 -11.64 33.10
CA SER A 794 5.01 -10.98 34.34
C SER A 794 4.64 -9.52 34.12
N ILE A 795 5.35 -8.82 33.24
CA ILE A 795 5.05 -7.43 32.88
C ILE A 795 3.76 -7.36 32.06
N LEU A 796 3.56 -8.29 31.12
CA LEU A 796 2.32 -8.39 30.37
C LEU A 796 1.11 -8.59 31.30
N LEU A 797 1.22 -9.51 32.27
CA LEU A 797 0.15 -9.78 33.24
C LEU A 797 -0.14 -8.56 34.13
N CYS A 798 0.91 -7.86 34.58
CA CYS A 798 0.77 -6.60 35.33
C CYS A 798 -0.04 -5.55 34.55
N ILE A 799 0.28 -5.35 33.26
CA ILE A 799 -0.46 -4.40 32.41
C ILE A 799 -1.90 -4.86 32.21
N LYS A 800 -2.13 -6.16 31.96
CA LYS A 800 -3.48 -6.74 31.82
C LYS A 800 -4.33 -6.48 33.08
N ASP A 801 -3.76 -6.63 34.28
CA ASP A 801 -4.44 -6.36 35.55
C ASP A 801 -4.75 -4.86 35.75
N VAL A 802 -3.85 -3.97 35.31
CA VAL A 802 -4.07 -2.51 35.36
C VAL A 802 -5.18 -2.09 34.40
N ILE A 803 -5.22 -2.66 33.19
CA ILE A 803 -6.33 -2.45 32.25
C ILE A 803 -7.63 -2.95 32.86
N HIS A 804 -7.65 -4.18 33.37
CA HIS A 804 -8.85 -4.77 33.97
C HIS A 804 -9.38 -3.95 35.15
N SER A 805 -8.51 -3.56 36.08
CA SER A 805 -8.90 -2.74 37.24
C SER A 805 -9.38 -1.34 36.86
N THR A 806 -8.77 -0.72 35.86
CA THR A 806 -9.19 0.60 35.36
C THR A 806 -10.54 0.49 34.64
N LEU A 807 -10.72 -0.50 33.77
CA LEU A 807 -12.02 -0.74 33.12
C LEU A 807 -13.12 -1.04 34.13
N TYR A 808 -12.82 -1.81 35.19
CA TYR A 808 -13.77 -2.05 36.27
C TYR A 808 -14.21 -0.75 36.97
N GLN A 809 -13.29 0.20 37.19
CA GLN A 809 -13.61 1.53 37.73
C GLN A 809 -14.50 2.34 36.78
N LEU A 810 -14.31 2.19 35.47
CA LEU A 810 -15.17 2.78 34.44
C LEU A 810 -16.52 2.04 34.30
N GLY A 811 -16.68 0.90 34.96
CA GLY A 811 -17.86 0.05 34.86
C GLY A 811 -17.94 -0.78 33.57
N LEU A 812 -16.80 -1.07 32.96
CA LEU A 812 -16.62 -1.85 31.74
C LEU A 812 -16.00 -3.21 32.05
N GLU A 813 -16.30 -4.22 31.23
CA GLU A 813 -15.79 -5.59 31.40
C GLU A 813 -15.01 -6.05 30.17
N LEU A 814 -13.94 -6.81 30.40
CA LEU A 814 -13.13 -7.41 29.32
C LEU A 814 -13.74 -8.73 28.83
N SER A 815 -13.66 -8.93 27.52
CA SER A 815 -13.79 -10.23 26.85
C SER A 815 -12.43 -10.61 26.26
N PRO A 816 -11.86 -11.79 26.56
CA PRO A 816 -10.65 -12.24 25.90
C PRO A 816 -10.94 -12.58 24.42
N LYS A 817 -10.06 -12.16 23.51
CA LYS A 817 -10.11 -12.52 22.07
C LYS A 817 -9.07 -13.57 21.67
N THR A 818 -8.01 -13.77 22.46
CA THR A 818 -6.98 -14.80 22.24
C THR A 818 -7.11 -15.95 23.23
N ASP A 819 -6.88 -17.18 22.77
CA ASP A 819 -7.09 -18.42 23.54
C ASP A 819 -5.95 -18.74 24.53
N SER A 820 -4.74 -18.19 24.36
CA SER A 820 -3.59 -18.45 25.25
C SER A 820 -2.58 -17.29 25.36
N GLU A 821 -1.93 -17.16 26.52
CA GLU A 821 -0.82 -16.23 26.80
C GLU A 821 0.56 -16.84 26.53
N GLU A 822 0.67 -17.76 25.57
CA GLU A 822 1.91 -18.49 25.27
C GLU A 822 2.96 -17.60 24.59
N GLY A 823 4.23 -17.87 24.93
CA GLY A 823 5.37 -17.20 24.33
C GLY A 823 5.74 -17.86 23.02
N ILE A 824 5.75 -17.07 21.95
CA ILE A 824 6.06 -17.51 20.58
C ILE A 824 7.33 -16.84 20.05
N SER A 825 7.88 -17.30 18.94
CA SER A 825 9.03 -16.67 18.28
C SER A 825 8.69 -15.30 17.67
N LYS A 826 9.70 -14.51 17.30
CA LYS A 826 9.47 -13.21 16.63
C LYS A 826 8.88 -13.39 15.24
N GLU A 827 9.32 -14.41 14.52
CA GLU A 827 8.80 -14.78 13.21
C GLU A 827 7.31 -15.11 13.30
N GLU A 828 6.92 -16.00 14.22
CA GLU A 828 5.51 -16.34 14.49
C GLU A 828 4.69 -15.13 15.01
N ALA A 829 5.35 -14.15 15.66
CA ALA A 829 4.68 -12.96 16.16
C ALA A 829 4.40 -11.97 15.04
N LEU A 830 5.34 -11.82 14.10
CA LEU A 830 5.15 -11.03 12.88
C LEU A 830 4.08 -11.68 12.00
N GLU A 831 4.13 -13.00 11.84
CA GLU A 831 3.07 -13.75 11.17
C GLU A 831 1.72 -13.51 11.85
N TRP A 832 1.63 -13.51 13.18
CA TRP A 832 0.38 -13.21 13.90
C TRP A 832 -0.22 -11.83 13.69
N THR A 833 0.60 -10.82 13.36
CA THR A 833 0.05 -9.52 12.95
C THR A 833 -0.67 -9.59 11.60
N VAL A 834 -0.45 -10.66 10.84
CA VAL A 834 -0.97 -10.91 9.50
C VAL A 834 -1.92 -12.14 9.47
N ASP A 835 -1.77 -13.08 10.41
CA ASP A 835 -2.43 -14.39 10.52
C ASP A 835 -3.91 -14.29 10.95
N GLU A 836 -4.69 -15.19 10.38
CA GLU A 836 -6.14 -15.28 10.36
C GLU A 836 -6.76 -15.51 11.75
N ARG A 837 -6.04 -16.11 12.70
CA ARG A 837 -6.52 -16.38 14.08
C ARG A 837 -6.16 -15.29 15.10
N GLY A 838 -5.28 -14.35 14.73
CA GLY A 838 -4.69 -13.37 15.66
C GLY A 838 -5.56 -12.15 15.96
N GLY A 839 -6.67 -11.98 15.24
CA GLY A 839 -7.64 -10.91 15.48
C GLY A 839 -7.18 -9.51 15.04
N LEU A 840 -5.99 -9.34 14.47
CA LEU A 840 -5.55 -8.07 13.88
C LEU A 840 -6.01 -7.86 12.42
N GLY A 841 -6.57 -8.92 11.83
CA GLY A 841 -7.06 -8.98 10.46
C GLY A 841 -8.07 -7.90 10.10
N VAL A 842 -7.79 -7.23 8.98
CA VAL A 842 -8.54 -6.13 8.38
C VAL A 842 -10.04 -6.40 8.28
N SER A 843 -10.84 -5.52 8.88
CA SER A 843 -12.29 -5.43 8.64
C SER A 843 -12.68 -4.48 7.49
N ALA A 844 -11.75 -3.72 6.92
CA ALA A 844 -12.02 -2.81 5.81
C ALA A 844 -10.99 -2.96 4.68
N ALA A 845 -11.42 -3.46 3.53
CA ALA A 845 -10.59 -3.63 2.35
C ALA A 845 -9.83 -2.35 1.97
N PHE A 846 -8.53 -2.24 2.27
CA PHE A 846 -7.56 -1.36 1.60
C PHE A 846 -6.11 -1.84 1.80
N ASP A 847 -5.31 -1.70 0.72
CA ASP A 847 -3.84 -1.81 0.52
C ASP A 847 -3.03 -2.90 1.25
N MET A 848 -3.10 -4.13 0.72
CA MET A 848 -1.88 -4.92 0.48
C MET A 848 -1.35 -4.52 -0.91
N ALA A 849 -0.03 -4.43 -1.05
CA ALA A 849 0.70 -3.88 -2.19
C ALA A 849 0.51 -4.69 -3.50
N ASP A 850 0.64 -4.00 -4.64
CA ASP A 850 1.28 -4.36 -5.94
C ASP A 850 1.40 -5.83 -6.41
N ASP A 851 0.56 -6.75 -5.93
CA ASP A 851 0.47 -8.09 -6.50
C ASP A 851 -0.22 -7.99 -7.86
N SER A 852 0.46 -8.46 -8.91
CA SER A 852 -0.21 -8.75 -10.18
C SER A 852 -1.34 -9.74 -9.92
N LEU A 853 -2.46 -9.60 -10.64
CA LEU A 853 -3.55 -10.56 -10.59
C LEU A 853 -3.06 -12.02 -10.72
N ASP A 854 -2.05 -12.26 -11.56
CA ASP A 854 -1.41 -13.57 -11.75
C ASP A 854 -0.74 -14.10 -10.47
N SER A 855 -0.11 -13.26 -9.65
CA SER A 855 0.52 -13.70 -8.39
C SER A 855 -0.48 -14.00 -7.28
N VAL A 856 -1.66 -13.37 -7.31
CA VAL A 856 -2.76 -13.69 -6.38
C VAL A 856 -3.43 -15.01 -6.78
N LEU A 857 -3.62 -15.24 -8.09
CA LEU A 857 -4.24 -16.46 -8.60
C LEU A 857 -3.34 -17.70 -8.42
N ASP A 858 -2.02 -17.55 -8.63
CA ASP A 858 -1.05 -18.63 -8.42
C ASP A 858 -0.99 -19.11 -6.94
N GLU A 859 -1.26 -18.23 -5.97
CA GLU A 859 -1.34 -18.58 -4.54
C GLU A 859 -2.68 -19.26 -4.17
N CYS A 860 -3.76 -18.92 -4.88
CA CYS A 860 -5.10 -19.46 -4.61
C CYS A 860 -5.37 -20.83 -5.24
N ASP A 861 -4.53 -21.32 -6.15
CA ASP A 861 -4.64 -22.67 -6.71
C ASP A 861 -4.21 -23.77 -5.72
N GLU A 862 -3.50 -23.40 -4.65
CA GLU A 862 -3.05 -24.33 -3.60
C GLU A 862 -3.87 -24.27 -2.29
N TYR A 863 -4.73 -23.25 -2.10
CA TYR A 863 -5.52 -23.07 -0.87
C TYR A 863 -7.02 -23.12 -1.11
N ASP A 864 -7.72 -23.96 -0.34
CA ASP A 864 -9.18 -23.97 -0.19
C ASP A 864 -9.60 -22.66 0.50
N VAL A 865 -9.83 -21.59 -0.27
CA VAL A 865 -10.13 -20.26 0.28
C VAL A 865 -11.44 -20.30 1.09
N THR A 866 -11.36 -19.98 2.39
CA THR A 866 -12.50 -19.96 3.33
C THR A 866 -12.74 -18.60 4.00
N ASP A 867 -11.88 -17.59 3.79
CA ASP A 867 -11.91 -16.32 4.53
C ASP A 867 -12.15 -15.06 3.65
N ARG A 868 -12.80 -14.06 4.26
CA ARG A 868 -13.29 -12.81 3.67
C ARG A 868 -12.19 -11.90 3.14
N ARG A 869 -10.99 -11.93 3.73
CA ARG A 869 -9.87 -11.07 3.31
C ARG A 869 -9.33 -11.47 1.93
N GLU A 870 -9.18 -12.76 1.67
CA GLU A 870 -8.75 -13.27 0.36
C GLU A 870 -9.82 -13.01 -0.71
N ALA A 871 -11.09 -13.18 -0.37
CA ALA A 871 -12.20 -12.78 -1.24
C ALA A 871 -12.13 -11.28 -1.59
N LEU A 872 -11.86 -10.39 -0.61
CA LEU A 872 -11.73 -8.95 -0.84
C LEU A 872 -10.46 -8.56 -1.64
N ARG A 873 -9.35 -9.27 -1.45
CA ARG A 873 -8.10 -9.13 -2.21
C ARG A 873 -8.33 -9.47 -3.68
N LEU A 874 -8.98 -10.61 -3.95
CA LEU A 874 -9.40 -11.03 -5.28
C LEU A 874 -10.38 -10.04 -5.92
N LEU A 875 -11.38 -9.57 -5.17
CA LEU A 875 -12.32 -8.56 -5.66
C LEU A 875 -11.59 -7.31 -6.14
N ARG A 876 -10.58 -6.83 -5.41
CA ARG A 876 -9.83 -5.64 -5.79
C ARG A 876 -8.94 -5.84 -7.02
N SER A 877 -8.20 -6.95 -7.08
CA SER A 877 -7.32 -7.26 -8.22
C SER A 877 -8.12 -7.47 -9.52
N THR A 878 -9.38 -7.89 -9.39
CA THR A 878 -10.28 -8.19 -10.52
C THR A 878 -11.13 -6.99 -10.96
N LEU A 879 -11.70 -6.24 -10.02
CA LEU A 879 -12.62 -5.12 -10.30
C LEU A 879 -11.93 -4.01 -11.11
N SER A 880 -10.67 -3.69 -10.79
CA SER A 880 -9.98 -2.57 -11.46
C SER A 880 -9.65 -2.85 -12.94
N PRO A 881 -9.02 -3.99 -13.29
CA PRO A 881 -8.69 -4.29 -14.69
C PRO A 881 -9.92 -4.63 -15.54
N MET A 882 -10.90 -5.37 -15.00
CA MET A 882 -12.07 -5.81 -15.77
C MET A 882 -13.06 -4.67 -16.04
N ILE A 883 -13.38 -3.84 -15.04
CA ILE A 883 -14.40 -2.79 -15.19
C ILE A 883 -13.80 -1.50 -15.76
N TYR A 884 -12.55 -1.15 -15.42
CA TYR A 884 -11.98 0.17 -15.77
C TYR A 884 -10.98 0.15 -16.92
N GLU A 885 -10.23 -0.93 -17.11
CA GLU A 885 -9.24 -1.05 -18.19
C GLU A 885 -9.74 -1.85 -19.39
N GLY A 886 -10.95 -2.44 -19.30
CA GLY A 886 -11.54 -3.26 -20.37
C GLY A 886 -10.70 -4.49 -20.73
N LEU A 887 -9.81 -4.90 -19.82
CA LEU A 887 -8.95 -6.06 -19.99
C LEU A 887 -9.81 -7.31 -19.78
N LYS A 888 -10.11 -8.02 -20.88
CA LYS A 888 -10.52 -9.42 -20.84
C LYS A 888 -9.28 -10.27 -20.50
N THR A 889 -8.80 -10.19 -19.26
CA THR A 889 -7.95 -11.24 -18.72
C THR A 889 -8.78 -12.52 -18.58
N GLU A 890 -8.18 -13.69 -18.80
CA GLU A 890 -8.80 -15.02 -18.62
C GLU A 890 -9.07 -15.29 -17.13
N ILE A 891 -9.90 -14.46 -16.49
CA ILE A 891 -10.33 -14.68 -15.11
C ILE A 891 -11.57 -15.55 -15.16
N ASP A 892 -11.51 -16.68 -14.45
CA ASP A 892 -12.69 -17.51 -14.23
C ASP A 892 -13.63 -16.80 -13.24
N PHE A 893 -14.55 -15.99 -13.79
CA PHE A 893 -15.58 -15.30 -13.01
C PHE A 893 -16.42 -16.26 -12.17
N MET A 894 -16.63 -17.50 -12.64
CA MET A 894 -17.40 -18.50 -11.90
C MET A 894 -16.66 -18.98 -10.66
N LYS A 895 -15.33 -19.15 -10.74
CA LYS A 895 -14.48 -19.45 -9.59
C LYS A 895 -14.49 -18.29 -8.57
N LEU A 896 -14.47 -17.04 -9.05
CA LEU A 896 -14.57 -15.87 -8.17
C LEU A 896 -15.95 -15.79 -7.48
N LEU A 897 -17.03 -16.03 -8.22
CA LEU A 897 -18.39 -16.11 -7.70
C LEU A 897 -18.52 -17.16 -6.59
N GLU A 898 -17.94 -18.34 -6.79
CA GLU A 898 -17.88 -19.40 -5.78
C GLU A 898 -17.15 -18.92 -4.51
N ILE A 899 -15.94 -18.37 -4.64
CA ILE A 899 -15.12 -17.93 -3.50
C ILE A 899 -15.85 -16.88 -2.66
N VAL A 900 -16.44 -15.86 -3.31
CA VAL A 900 -17.13 -14.77 -2.62
C VAL A 900 -18.36 -15.29 -1.86
N PHE A 901 -19.13 -16.22 -2.44
CA PHE A 901 -20.31 -16.76 -1.77
C PHE A 901 -20.00 -17.82 -0.71
N LYS A 902 -18.90 -18.58 -0.84
CA LYS A 902 -18.40 -19.56 0.15
C LYS A 902 -17.90 -18.89 1.44
N THR A 903 -17.55 -17.60 1.36
CA THR A 903 -17.05 -16.80 2.49
C THR A 903 -18.09 -16.66 3.62
N GLY A 904 -17.76 -17.15 4.83
CA GLY A 904 -18.69 -17.21 5.97
C GLY A 904 -19.09 -15.88 6.61
N GLU A 905 -18.24 -14.85 6.55
CA GLU A 905 -18.48 -13.55 7.22
C GLU A 905 -18.55 -12.35 6.26
N ILE A 906 -18.96 -12.56 5.01
CA ILE A 906 -19.07 -11.46 4.05
C ILE A 906 -20.05 -10.37 4.52
N ARG A 907 -19.60 -9.09 4.56
CA ARG A 907 -20.47 -7.96 4.93
C ARG A 907 -21.32 -7.51 3.75
N ILE A 908 -22.46 -6.89 4.06
CA ILE A 908 -23.38 -6.32 3.06
C ILE A 908 -22.66 -5.35 2.12
N ASN A 909 -21.84 -4.44 2.67
CA ASN A 909 -21.08 -3.49 1.86
C ASN A 909 -20.03 -4.14 0.93
N ASP A 910 -19.53 -5.33 1.27
CA ASP A 910 -18.56 -6.06 0.45
C ASP A 910 -19.25 -6.76 -0.72
N ILE A 911 -20.41 -7.39 -0.48
CA ILE A 911 -21.20 -8.00 -1.54
C ILE A 911 -21.80 -6.94 -2.48
N ILE A 912 -22.14 -5.75 -1.98
CA ILE A 912 -22.55 -4.60 -2.80
C ILE A 912 -21.42 -4.17 -3.76
N ARG A 913 -20.15 -4.22 -3.33
CA ARG A 913 -19.00 -3.95 -4.23
C ARG A 913 -18.88 -5.03 -5.30
N PHE A 914 -19.02 -6.30 -4.94
CA PHE A 914 -18.98 -7.40 -5.90
C PHE A 914 -20.14 -7.34 -6.91
N SER A 915 -21.28 -6.77 -6.49
CA SER A 915 -22.43 -6.56 -7.38
C SER A 915 -22.07 -5.76 -8.63
N GLU A 916 -21.10 -4.84 -8.58
CA GLU A 916 -20.65 -4.09 -9.77
C GLU A 916 -20.10 -5.05 -10.85
N LEU A 917 -19.33 -6.07 -10.45
CA LEU A 917 -18.77 -7.07 -11.36
C LEU A 917 -19.85 -8.03 -11.86
N MET A 918 -20.75 -8.47 -10.97
CA MET A 918 -21.88 -9.32 -11.36
C MET A 918 -22.80 -8.61 -12.36
N LEU A 919 -23.04 -7.30 -12.18
CA LEU A 919 -23.81 -6.47 -13.08
C LEU A 919 -23.12 -6.30 -14.44
N TYR A 920 -21.80 -6.11 -14.46
CA TYR A 920 -21.02 -6.07 -15.69
C TYR A 920 -21.15 -7.39 -16.47
N HIS A 921 -20.96 -8.53 -15.80
CA HIS A 921 -21.11 -9.86 -16.40
C HIS A 921 -22.55 -10.15 -16.87
N ALA A 922 -23.54 -9.72 -16.09
CA ALA A 922 -24.95 -9.86 -16.46
C ALA A 922 -25.32 -9.05 -17.71
N ALA A 923 -24.64 -7.93 -17.95
CA ALA A 923 -24.86 -7.04 -19.10
C ALA A 923 -24.20 -7.53 -20.41
N GLU A 924 -23.21 -8.44 -20.36
CA GLU A 924 -22.51 -8.92 -21.56
C GLU A 924 -23.42 -9.67 -22.55
N ASN A 925 -24.53 -10.26 -22.09
CA ASN A 925 -25.38 -11.15 -22.89
C ASN A 925 -26.57 -10.46 -23.62
N MET A 926 -26.72 -9.13 -23.56
CA MET A 926 -27.81 -8.34 -24.19
C MET A 926 -29.27 -8.85 -23.96
N SER A 927 -29.50 -9.74 -22.99
CA SER A 927 -30.82 -10.15 -22.50
C SER A 927 -31.17 -9.39 -21.20
N ASP A 928 -32.34 -9.66 -20.61
CA ASP A 928 -32.79 -9.03 -19.36
C ASP A 928 -31.71 -9.12 -18.26
N ILE A 929 -31.10 -7.98 -17.94
CA ILE A 929 -29.98 -7.85 -16.99
C ILE A 929 -30.37 -8.39 -15.61
N TRP A 930 -31.64 -8.21 -15.21
CA TRP A 930 -32.14 -8.71 -13.94
C TRP A 930 -32.20 -10.23 -13.92
N GLU A 931 -32.71 -10.87 -14.98
CA GLU A 931 -32.75 -12.34 -15.06
C GLU A 931 -31.35 -12.94 -15.03
N ASN A 932 -30.40 -12.35 -15.76
CA ASN A 932 -29.00 -12.78 -15.78
C ASN A 932 -28.34 -12.62 -14.39
N TYR A 933 -28.52 -11.46 -13.75
CA TYR A 933 -27.99 -11.20 -12.42
C TYR A 933 -28.55 -12.16 -11.38
N VAL A 934 -29.86 -12.41 -11.40
CA VAL A 934 -30.51 -13.39 -10.52
C VAL A 934 -30.00 -14.82 -10.80
N GLY A 935 -29.71 -15.14 -12.06
CA GLY A 935 -29.05 -16.39 -12.45
C GLY A 935 -27.69 -16.56 -11.77
N LEU A 936 -26.83 -15.55 -11.85
CA LEU A 936 -25.52 -15.53 -11.19
C LEU A 936 -25.65 -15.61 -9.66
N TRP A 937 -26.60 -14.87 -9.08
CA TRP A 937 -26.87 -14.92 -7.65
C TRP A 937 -27.28 -16.34 -7.21
N LYS A 938 -28.19 -17.00 -7.93
CA LYS A 938 -28.63 -18.37 -7.64
C LYS A 938 -27.48 -19.38 -7.74
N GLN A 939 -26.55 -19.19 -8.67
CA GLN A 939 -25.36 -20.03 -8.79
C GLN A 939 -24.42 -19.83 -7.59
N GLY A 940 -24.13 -18.59 -7.20
CA GLY A 940 -23.34 -18.29 -6.00
C GLY A 940 -23.96 -18.87 -4.72
N MET A 941 -25.28 -18.77 -4.56
CA MET A 941 -25.99 -19.29 -3.39
C MET A 941 -25.85 -20.81 -3.15
N GLN A 942 -25.41 -21.59 -4.14
CA GLN A 942 -25.11 -23.01 -3.97
C GLN A 942 -23.93 -23.25 -3.03
N TYR A 943 -22.98 -22.32 -2.98
CA TYR A 943 -21.76 -22.38 -2.17
C TYR A 943 -21.91 -21.68 -0.82
N CYS A 944 -23.02 -20.97 -0.59
CA CYS A 944 -23.18 -20.09 0.55
C CYS A 944 -23.43 -20.83 1.87
N PRO A 945 -22.75 -20.50 2.99
CA PRO A 945 -22.98 -21.11 4.30
C PRO A 945 -24.43 -20.97 4.78
N SER A 946 -24.89 -21.92 5.61
CA SER A 946 -26.29 -21.99 6.05
C SER A 946 -26.70 -20.83 6.97
N ASP A 947 -25.77 -20.22 7.71
CA ASP A 947 -26.00 -19.09 8.62
C ASP A 947 -25.65 -17.72 8.01
N SER A 948 -25.35 -17.67 6.70
CA SER A 948 -24.95 -16.44 6.00
C SER A 948 -26.10 -15.43 5.87
N ILE A 949 -25.76 -14.15 6.00
CA ILE A 949 -26.68 -13.02 5.79
C ILE A 949 -27.19 -12.93 4.35
N LEU A 950 -26.48 -13.52 3.38
CA LEU A 950 -26.89 -13.53 1.97
C LEU A 950 -28.16 -14.35 1.72
N ARG A 951 -28.55 -15.21 2.67
CA ARG A 951 -29.77 -16.04 2.63
C ARG A 951 -31.04 -15.27 3.02
N ILE A 952 -30.93 -14.02 3.46
CA ILE A 952 -32.08 -13.19 3.83
C ILE A 952 -32.96 -12.92 2.58
N GLU A 953 -34.27 -13.04 2.74
CA GLU A 953 -35.23 -12.79 1.66
C GLU A 953 -35.10 -11.35 1.13
N GLY A 954 -35.06 -11.19 -0.20
CA GLY A 954 -34.90 -9.88 -0.85
C GLY A 954 -33.46 -9.34 -0.91
N MET A 955 -32.48 -10.03 -0.32
CA MET A 955 -31.07 -9.57 -0.32
C MET A 955 -30.49 -9.45 -1.74
N SER A 956 -30.83 -10.37 -2.65
CA SER A 956 -30.40 -10.31 -4.05
C SER A 956 -30.88 -9.04 -4.76
N THR A 957 -32.14 -8.64 -4.52
CA THR A 957 -32.74 -7.41 -5.06
C THR A 957 -32.09 -6.17 -4.46
N TYR A 958 -31.87 -6.17 -3.14
CA TYR A 958 -31.22 -5.06 -2.46
C TYR A 958 -29.79 -4.83 -2.97
N VAL A 959 -28.97 -5.90 -3.01
CA VAL A 959 -27.58 -5.83 -3.48
C VAL A 959 -27.51 -5.40 -4.95
N PHE A 960 -28.42 -5.89 -5.80
CA PHE A 960 -28.54 -5.45 -7.19
C PHE A 960 -28.80 -3.94 -7.31
N LEU A 961 -29.77 -3.41 -6.56
CA LEU A 961 -30.13 -1.99 -6.62
C LEU A 961 -28.98 -1.11 -6.13
N GLU A 962 -28.33 -1.47 -5.03
CA GLU A 962 -27.16 -0.74 -4.52
C GLU A 962 -25.96 -0.80 -5.50
N GLY A 963 -25.73 -1.95 -6.13
CA GLY A 963 -24.74 -2.10 -7.20
C GLY A 963 -25.02 -1.16 -8.37
N CYS A 964 -26.27 -1.09 -8.84
CA CYS A 964 -26.71 -0.14 -9.87
C CYS A 964 -26.48 1.31 -9.45
N CYS A 965 -26.87 1.67 -8.22
CA CYS A 965 -26.65 3.02 -7.67
C CYS A 965 -25.17 3.39 -7.63
N ARG A 966 -24.27 2.46 -7.25
CA ARG A 966 -22.82 2.69 -7.25
C ARG A 966 -22.26 2.91 -8.65
N ILE A 967 -22.71 2.12 -9.63
CA ILE A 967 -22.34 2.31 -11.04
C ILE A 967 -22.79 3.70 -11.54
N LEU A 968 -24.00 4.13 -11.16
CA LEU A 968 -24.56 5.41 -11.60
C LEU A 968 -23.93 6.64 -10.91
N LYS A 969 -23.46 6.51 -9.66
CA LYS A 969 -22.87 7.60 -8.86
C LYS A 969 -21.38 7.85 -9.14
N SER A 970 -20.68 7.01 -9.91
CA SER A 970 -19.25 7.22 -10.17
C SER A 970 -19.03 8.34 -11.21
N ASP A 971 -18.45 9.49 -10.79
CA ASP A 971 -18.17 10.68 -11.63
C ASP A 971 -17.07 10.47 -12.70
N LEU A 972 -16.25 9.43 -12.56
CA LEU A 972 -15.47 8.91 -13.67
C LEU A 972 -16.39 8.02 -14.49
N ARG A 973 -16.39 8.12 -15.83
CA ARG A 973 -16.46 6.99 -16.82
C ARG A 973 -17.44 7.21 -17.99
N ARG A 974 -16.88 7.57 -19.15
CA ARG A 974 -17.55 7.47 -20.48
C ARG A 974 -17.79 6.01 -20.95
N ASN A 975 -17.08 5.02 -20.41
CA ASN A 975 -17.15 3.63 -20.90
C ASN A 975 -18.23 2.77 -20.23
N VAL A 976 -18.61 3.05 -18.98
CA VAL A 976 -19.67 2.30 -18.28
C VAL A 976 -21.06 2.78 -18.69
N CYS A 977 -21.20 4.08 -18.99
CA CYS A 977 -22.42 4.63 -19.57
C CYS A 977 -22.78 3.96 -20.90
N PHE A 978 -21.83 3.53 -21.74
CA PHE A 978 -22.15 2.97 -23.06
C PHE A 978 -22.83 1.59 -23.01
N VAL A 979 -22.65 0.83 -21.91
CA VAL A 979 -23.29 -0.48 -21.70
C VAL A 979 -24.64 -0.33 -21.00
N PHE A 980 -24.79 0.63 -20.07
CA PHE A 980 -26.02 0.85 -19.31
C PHE A 980 -27.01 1.86 -19.93
N THR A 981 -26.60 2.67 -20.91
CA THR A 981 -27.53 3.56 -21.66
C THR A 981 -28.23 2.87 -22.84
N ARG A 982 -27.92 1.60 -23.14
CA ARG A 982 -28.61 0.81 -24.17
C ARG A 982 -29.71 -0.06 -23.60
#